data_AF-A0A969THX2-F1
#
_entry.id   AF-A0A969THX2-F1
#
_cell.length_a   1.000
_cell.length_b   1.000
_cell.length_c   1.000
_cell.angle_alpha   90.00
_cell.angle_beta   90.00
_cell.angle_gamma   90.00
#
_symmetry.space_group_name_H-M   'P 1'
#
loop_
_entity.id
_entity.type
_entity.pdbx_description
1 polymer ?
#
loop_
_entity_poly.entity_id
_entity_poly.type
_entity_poly.pdbx_seq_one_letter_code
_entity_poly.pdbx_strand_id
1 'polypeptide(L)'
;MKHIVLLLLLLALTIASPVLTTTEARNSMKPGLVSLGAPGNQRYVPGEIIVRFQSGLSLSPSLQVTFAGESVYGTAMAADQQRLQGLFDALAANTAEPLRMDRQTYRVQFDPYIDAEQLAQVFETDPAVELAQPNYVRQMLLTSNDEAVGQQWALENIQAFAAWDITTGANIPLAILDTGVSSGHPDLAGKVQAGYNAIMGDAYTEDDNGHGTAIAGIMAATTNNGAGIAGVCWGCTIVPVKVLDGNGSGNDATVSDGIRWATDNGVRVINLSLGGQDDSRILREAIDYAVSRGVVVTAASGNEGEQGNPVSYPAAYGNVIAVSATGNTDAVTSFSNTGEYIDLSAPGVGLWTTILDGQYGTPNGTSFSSPHVAAVVGLVLTVRGDLGPSDIQCVLEASADDKGPPGKDAEYGSGRLNARQALELAQGYTTCPLNAPPEPEPQPEPEPMPQPEPDPNGAPSALLPVSPVPTTADMTYFPETQHTLSGEFKRFWETHGGLTVFGYPISEPFVELGDDGNGYTVQYFERHRFELHPQNPAPYNVQITRLGDLILLLQDRSWFTLPKGSPTSGCKFFPTEHNLCEPFLSYWHRYGLEFDGQSGKSEAENLALFGNPISEPQVEEIAPGVFVTVQWFERARFEFHADGQVRLGLLGNELVEARGWRGEQSLP
;
A
#
# COMPACT_ATOMS: atom_id res chain seq x y z
N MET A 1 22.34 -55.22 -64.96
CA MET A 1 23.03 -56.03 -63.92
C MET A 1 23.64 -55.05 -62.94
N LYS A 2 22.98 -54.78 -61.81
CA LYS A 2 23.28 -55.33 -60.47
C LYS A 2 24.71 -55.00 -59.97
N HIS A 3 24.80 -54.14 -58.95
CA HIS A 3 25.42 -54.34 -57.61
C HIS A 3 25.85 -52.97 -56.99
N ILE A 4 25.33 -52.50 -55.84
CA ILE A 4 25.58 -52.93 -54.42
C ILE A 4 27.05 -52.58 -54.04
N VAL A 5 27.45 -51.87 -52.96
CA VAL A 5 26.88 -51.40 -51.67
C VAL A 5 27.91 -50.44 -51.03
N LEU A 6 27.50 -49.37 -50.32
CA LEU A 6 27.95 -49.07 -48.95
C LEU A 6 27.03 -48.06 -48.28
N LEU A 7 26.64 -48.40 -47.05
CA LEU A 7 25.56 -47.86 -46.22
C LEU A 7 26.18 -47.53 -44.85
N LEU A 8 25.84 -46.39 -44.24
CA LEU A 8 25.95 -46.06 -42.80
C LEU A 8 25.14 -44.75 -42.59
N LEU A 9 23.83 -44.83 -42.32
CA LEU A 9 23.13 -44.90 -41.01
C LEU A 9 23.11 -43.58 -40.23
N LEU A 10 21.93 -42.94 -40.18
CA LEU A 10 21.20 -42.74 -38.92
C LEU A 10 19.73 -42.36 -39.18
N LEU A 11 18.87 -43.19 -38.60
CA LEU A 11 17.43 -43.13 -38.39
C LEU A 11 16.84 -41.70 -38.29
N ALA A 12 15.82 -41.41 -39.11
CA ALA A 12 14.76 -40.47 -38.74
C ALA A 12 13.53 -41.31 -38.36
N LEU A 13 13.34 -41.49 -37.06
CA LEU A 13 12.13 -42.06 -36.48
C LEU A 13 11.02 -41.02 -36.66
N THR A 14 9.96 -41.39 -37.37
CA THR A 14 8.70 -40.65 -37.41
C THR A 14 8.08 -40.61 -36.02
N ILE A 15 8.10 -39.46 -35.36
CA ILE A 15 7.27 -39.18 -34.19
C ILE A 15 6.12 -38.31 -34.69
N ALA A 16 4.97 -38.93 -34.92
CA ALA A 16 3.72 -38.20 -35.00
C ALA A 16 3.43 -37.67 -33.58
N SER A 17 3.55 -36.37 -33.38
CA SER A 17 3.04 -35.73 -32.16
C SER A 17 1.51 -35.87 -32.15
N PRO A 18 0.89 -36.23 -31.02
CA PRO A 18 -0.55 -36.35 -30.96
C PRO A 18 -1.19 -34.97 -31.13
N VAL A 19 -2.21 -34.89 -31.98
CA VAL A 19 -3.13 -33.75 -32.06
C VAL A 19 -3.97 -33.81 -30.78
N LEU A 20 -3.78 -32.84 -29.89
CA LEU A 20 -4.60 -32.68 -28.69
C LEU A 20 -6.05 -32.45 -29.12
N THR A 21 -6.95 -33.23 -28.54
CA THR A 21 -8.40 -33.00 -28.72
C THR A 21 -8.82 -31.74 -27.96
N THR A 22 -9.94 -31.11 -28.35
CA THR A 22 -10.47 -29.88 -27.72
C THR A 22 -10.69 -30.00 -26.20
N THR A 23 -10.77 -31.22 -25.68
CA THR A 23 -10.90 -31.54 -24.26
C THR A 23 -9.56 -31.57 -23.52
N GLU A 24 -8.47 -31.98 -24.17
CA GLU A 24 -7.13 -32.06 -23.56
C GLU A 24 -6.43 -30.70 -23.52
N ALA A 25 -6.70 -29.80 -24.49
CA ALA A 25 -6.24 -28.41 -24.43
C ALA A 25 -6.90 -27.61 -23.29
N ARG A 26 -8.17 -27.90 -22.97
CA ARG A 26 -8.86 -27.32 -21.80
C ARG A 26 -8.27 -27.80 -20.47
N ASN A 27 -7.84 -29.06 -20.39
CA ASN A 27 -7.28 -29.63 -19.16
C ASN A 27 -5.76 -29.37 -18.99
N SER A 28 -5.05 -28.90 -20.02
CA SER A 28 -3.62 -28.54 -19.92
C SER A 28 -3.38 -27.04 -19.72
N MET A 29 -4.43 -26.21 -19.61
CA MET A 29 -4.31 -24.79 -19.31
C MET A 29 -4.23 -24.60 -17.79
N LYS A 30 -3.10 -24.06 -17.32
CA LYS A 30 -2.85 -23.76 -15.90
C LYS A 30 -3.97 -22.86 -15.33
N PRO A 31 -4.29 -22.96 -14.02
CA PRO A 31 -5.31 -22.13 -13.36
C PRO A 31 -5.01 -20.61 -13.30
N GLY A 32 -3.92 -20.13 -13.90
CA GLY A 32 -3.35 -18.80 -13.65
C GLY A 32 -3.79 -17.66 -14.57
N LEU A 33 -4.68 -17.90 -15.53
CA LEU A 33 -5.07 -16.88 -16.52
C LEU A 33 -6.28 -16.02 -16.11
N VAL A 34 -6.97 -16.30 -15.00
CA VAL A 34 -8.18 -15.55 -14.58
C VAL A 34 -7.84 -14.49 -13.52
N SER A 35 -8.05 -13.22 -13.86
CA SER A 35 -7.92 -12.03 -13.01
C SER A 35 -9.30 -11.56 -12.50
N LEU A 36 -9.46 -11.41 -11.19
CA LEU A 36 -10.59 -10.73 -10.54
C LEU A 36 -10.09 -9.41 -9.92
N GLY A 37 -9.75 -8.43 -10.76
CA GLY A 37 -9.26 -7.12 -10.31
C GLY A 37 -10.35 -6.04 -10.20
N ALA A 38 -10.46 -5.39 -9.03
CA ALA A 38 -11.31 -4.22 -8.77
C ALA A 38 -10.76 -2.92 -9.45
N PRO A 39 -11.61 -1.90 -9.72
CA PRO A 39 -11.25 -0.74 -10.54
C PRO A 39 -10.58 0.36 -9.71
N GLY A 40 -9.26 0.54 -9.88
CA GLY A 40 -8.52 1.62 -9.20
C GLY A 40 -7.27 2.12 -9.92
N ASN A 41 -6.51 1.27 -10.61
CA ASN A 41 -5.32 1.68 -11.38
C ASN A 41 -5.05 0.70 -12.53
N GLN A 42 -5.76 0.84 -13.65
CA GLN A 42 -5.56 -0.03 -14.83
C GLN A 42 -4.38 0.45 -15.67
N ARG A 43 -3.22 -0.21 -15.52
CA ARG A 43 -1.99 -0.02 -16.32
C ARG A 43 -2.22 -0.30 -17.82
N TYR A 44 -3.18 -1.17 -18.13
CA TYR A 44 -3.57 -1.58 -19.49
C TYR A 44 -5.10 -1.78 -19.56
N VAL A 45 -5.67 -1.74 -20.77
CA VAL A 45 -7.10 -1.91 -21.02
C VAL A 45 -7.48 -3.39 -20.78
N PRO A 46 -8.41 -3.70 -19.85
CA PRO A 46 -8.85 -5.08 -19.63
C PRO A 46 -9.43 -5.70 -20.89
N GLY A 47 -9.10 -6.96 -21.13
CA GLY A 47 -9.57 -7.69 -22.30
C GLY A 47 -8.93 -7.25 -23.62
N GLU A 48 -7.85 -6.46 -23.60
CA GLU A 48 -7.15 -6.04 -24.83
C GLU A 48 -5.63 -6.26 -24.78
N ILE A 49 -5.10 -6.86 -25.85
CA ILE A 49 -3.65 -6.91 -26.16
C ILE A 49 -3.42 -6.39 -27.57
N ILE A 50 -2.18 -5.97 -27.84
CA ILE A 50 -1.70 -5.67 -29.18
C ILE A 50 -0.80 -6.81 -29.63
N VAL A 51 -1.12 -7.41 -30.79
CA VAL A 51 -0.34 -8.51 -31.38
C VAL A 51 0.08 -8.12 -32.80
N ARG A 52 1.37 -8.29 -33.11
CA ARG A 52 1.89 -8.19 -34.48
C ARG A 52 2.33 -9.56 -34.96
N PHE A 53 1.89 -9.93 -36.16
CA PHE A 53 2.28 -11.18 -36.80
C PHE A 53 3.45 -11.01 -37.76
N GLN A 54 4.21 -12.08 -37.95
CA GLN A 54 5.23 -12.20 -38.99
C GLN A 54 4.65 -11.93 -40.38
N SER A 55 5.51 -11.51 -41.30
CA SER A 55 5.08 -11.10 -42.63
C SER A 55 4.37 -12.18 -43.43
N GLY A 56 3.18 -11.84 -43.95
CA GLY A 56 2.34 -12.74 -44.75
C GLY A 56 1.09 -13.23 -44.02
N LEU A 57 1.00 -13.05 -42.71
CA LEU A 57 -0.18 -13.37 -41.89
C LEU A 57 -1.12 -12.18 -41.74
N SER A 58 -2.41 -12.46 -41.69
CA SER A 58 -3.47 -11.49 -41.41
C SER A 58 -4.62 -12.13 -40.64
N LEU A 59 -5.30 -11.35 -39.82
CA LEU A 59 -6.47 -11.76 -39.06
C LEU A 59 -7.73 -11.10 -39.65
N SER A 60 -8.80 -11.89 -39.79
CA SER A 60 -10.12 -11.32 -39.99
C SER A 60 -10.67 -10.75 -38.67
N PRO A 61 -11.69 -9.86 -38.72
CA PRO A 61 -12.36 -9.38 -37.51
C PRO A 61 -12.96 -10.49 -36.63
N SER A 62 -13.31 -11.63 -37.23
CA SER A 62 -13.80 -12.83 -36.54
C SER A 62 -12.66 -13.79 -36.17
N LEU A 63 -11.44 -13.28 -36.04
CA LEU A 63 -10.23 -14.01 -35.62
C LEU A 63 -9.86 -15.20 -36.52
N GLN A 64 -10.22 -15.16 -37.81
CA GLN A 64 -9.73 -16.15 -38.76
C GLN A 64 -8.35 -15.76 -39.27
N VAL A 65 -7.38 -16.63 -39.00
CA VAL A 65 -6.00 -16.47 -39.49
C VAL A 65 -5.94 -16.82 -40.98
N THR A 66 -5.51 -15.88 -41.80
CA THR A 66 -5.39 -16.03 -43.26
C THR A 66 -4.06 -15.49 -43.76
N PHE A 67 -3.57 -16.04 -44.87
CA PHE A 67 -2.34 -15.57 -45.49
C PHE A 67 -2.62 -14.61 -46.63
N ALA A 68 -1.95 -13.46 -46.61
CA ALA A 68 -1.98 -12.48 -47.66
C ALA A 68 -0.85 -12.76 -48.68
N GLY A 69 -0.99 -13.79 -49.52
CA GLY A 69 -0.02 -14.06 -50.60
C GLY A 69 -0.14 -15.44 -51.27
N GLU A 70 0.24 -15.53 -52.55
CA GLU A 70 0.20 -16.75 -53.37
C GLU A 70 1.18 -17.84 -52.92
N SER A 71 0.73 -19.09 -53.08
CA SER A 71 1.28 -20.35 -52.56
C SER A 71 2.78 -20.58 -52.78
N VAL A 72 3.60 -20.52 -51.71
CA VAL A 72 4.96 -21.09 -51.74
C VAL A 72 5.29 -21.98 -50.51
N TYR A 73 4.51 -21.97 -49.43
CA TYR A 73 4.84 -22.71 -48.20
C TYR A 73 3.66 -23.51 -47.62
N GLY A 74 3.17 -24.51 -48.35
CA GLY A 74 1.86 -25.15 -48.08
C GLY A 74 1.67 -25.93 -46.76
N THR A 75 2.72 -26.28 -46.02
CA THR A 75 2.61 -27.10 -44.79
C THR A 75 2.88 -26.33 -43.49
N ALA A 76 3.91 -25.47 -43.46
CA ALA A 76 4.20 -24.64 -42.28
C ALA A 76 3.08 -23.62 -42.02
N MET A 77 2.58 -22.99 -43.10
CA MET A 77 1.50 -22.00 -43.04
C MET A 77 0.20 -22.61 -42.49
N ALA A 78 -0.15 -23.83 -42.91
CA ALA A 78 -1.32 -24.54 -42.39
C ALA A 78 -1.17 -24.90 -40.90
N ALA A 79 0.06 -25.24 -40.47
CA ALA A 79 0.35 -25.51 -39.06
C ALA A 79 0.27 -24.24 -38.21
N ASP A 80 0.81 -23.11 -38.68
CA ASP A 80 0.74 -21.82 -37.99
C ASP A 80 -0.71 -21.32 -37.89
N GLN A 81 -1.49 -21.44 -38.97
CA GLN A 81 -2.91 -21.14 -38.98
C GLN A 81 -3.68 -21.99 -37.96
N GLN A 82 -3.41 -23.30 -37.91
CA GLN A 82 -4.09 -24.19 -36.98
C GLN A 82 -3.70 -23.93 -35.52
N ARG A 83 -2.42 -23.62 -35.23
CA ARG A 83 -1.95 -23.27 -33.88
C ARG A 83 -2.56 -21.97 -33.39
N LEU A 84 -2.47 -20.90 -34.17
CA LEU A 84 -3.00 -19.59 -33.80
C LEU A 84 -4.53 -19.63 -33.68
N GLN A 85 -5.23 -20.33 -34.57
CA GLN A 85 -6.68 -20.51 -34.44
C GLN A 85 -7.04 -21.27 -33.16
N GLY A 86 -6.31 -22.35 -32.85
CA GLY A 86 -6.50 -23.09 -31.61
C GLY A 86 -6.23 -22.25 -30.36
N LEU A 87 -5.27 -21.33 -30.42
CA LEU A 87 -4.97 -20.39 -29.35
C LEU A 87 -6.13 -19.40 -29.16
N PHE A 88 -6.63 -18.76 -30.22
CA PHE A 88 -7.78 -17.84 -30.12
C PHE A 88 -9.05 -18.52 -29.63
N ASP A 89 -9.33 -19.73 -30.10
CA ASP A 89 -10.51 -20.50 -29.72
C ASP A 89 -10.45 -20.91 -28.23
N ALA A 90 -9.26 -21.28 -27.74
CA ALA A 90 -9.07 -21.68 -26.34
C ALA A 90 -9.14 -20.51 -25.36
N LEU A 91 -8.77 -19.31 -25.80
CA LEU A 91 -8.77 -18.08 -25.00
C LEU A 91 -10.11 -17.32 -25.03
N ALA A 92 -11.11 -17.84 -25.76
CA ALA A 92 -12.37 -17.13 -26.02
C ALA A 92 -12.13 -15.69 -26.55
N ALA A 93 -11.14 -15.52 -27.41
CA ALA A 93 -10.92 -14.23 -28.05
C ALA A 93 -12.16 -13.85 -28.88
N ASN A 94 -12.59 -12.59 -28.77
CA ASN A 94 -13.86 -12.11 -29.27
C ASN A 94 -13.73 -11.47 -30.66
N THR A 95 -12.77 -10.55 -30.83
CA THR A 95 -12.54 -9.83 -32.10
C THR A 95 -11.07 -9.46 -32.27
N ALA A 96 -10.67 -9.18 -33.52
CA ALA A 96 -9.39 -8.52 -33.82
C ALA A 96 -9.58 -7.36 -34.80
N GLU A 97 -9.07 -6.18 -34.45
CA GLU A 97 -9.13 -5.00 -35.30
C GLU A 97 -7.73 -4.56 -35.73
N PRO A 98 -7.48 -4.35 -37.04
CA PRO A 98 -6.17 -3.89 -37.50
C PRO A 98 -5.91 -2.45 -37.03
N LEU A 99 -4.71 -2.22 -36.48
CA LEU A 99 -4.25 -0.87 -36.17
C LEU A 99 -3.85 -0.14 -37.47
N ARG A 100 -4.09 1.17 -37.54
CA ARG A 100 -3.84 1.97 -38.76
C ARG A 100 -2.38 2.13 -39.17
N MET A 101 -1.45 1.60 -38.36
CA MET A 101 -0.01 1.71 -38.59
C MET A 101 0.50 0.75 -39.67
N ASP A 102 -0.06 -0.46 -39.78
CA ASP A 102 0.33 -1.47 -40.76
C ASP A 102 -0.82 -2.50 -40.96
N ARG A 103 -0.57 -3.58 -41.72
CA ARG A 103 -1.56 -4.65 -41.99
C ARG A 103 -1.40 -5.91 -41.13
N GLN A 104 -0.41 -5.91 -40.23
CA GLN A 104 0.04 -7.09 -39.48
C GLN A 104 -0.15 -6.93 -37.96
N THR A 105 -0.43 -5.72 -37.50
CA THR A 105 -0.66 -5.37 -36.10
C THR A 105 -2.15 -5.24 -35.83
N TYR A 106 -2.62 -6.01 -34.85
CA TYR A 106 -4.02 -6.08 -34.46
C TYR A 106 -4.18 -5.77 -32.98
N ARG A 107 -5.26 -5.05 -32.68
CA ARG A 107 -5.85 -5.02 -31.34
C ARG A 107 -6.74 -6.25 -31.21
N VAL A 108 -6.37 -7.18 -30.33
CA VAL A 108 -7.13 -8.40 -30.06
C VAL A 108 -7.94 -8.19 -28.78
N GLN A 109 -9.24 -8.43 -28.86
CA GLN A 109 -10.14 -8.41 -27.71
C GLN A 109 -10.44 -9.82 -27.24
N PHE A 110 -10.43 -10.03 -25.93
CA PHE A 110 -10.69 -11.32 -25.27
C PHE A 110 -11.48 -11.09 -23.97
N ASP A 111 -11.75 -12.14 -23.22
CA ASP A 111 -12.48 -12.02 -21.96
C ASP A 111 -11.73 -11.08 -20.98
N PRO A 112 -12.35 -10.00 -20.47
CA PRO A 112 -11.69 -9.05 -19.59
C PRO A 112 -11.21 -9.64 -18.26
N TYR A 113 -11.67 -10.85 -17.90
CA TYR A 113 -11.13 -11.60 -16.77
C TYR A 113 -9.83 -12.34 -17.09
N ILE A 114 -9.29 -12.28 -18.32
CA ILE A 114 -7.98 -12.87 -18.62
C ILE A 114 -6.87 -11.84 -18.38
N ASP A 115 -5.76 -12.26 -17.76
CA ASP A 115 -4.60 -11.39 -17.57
C ASP A 115 -3.91 -11.04 -18.91
N ALA A 116 -3.90 -9.76 -19.27
CA ALA A 116 -3.39 -9.29 -20.56
C ALA A 116 -1.87 -9.45 -20.72
N GLU A 117 -1.11 -9.42 -19.62
CA GLU A 117 0.35 -9.49 -19.61
C GLU A 117 0.81 -10.94 -19.76
N GLN A 118 0.21 -11.86 -19.02
CA GLN A 118 0.43 -13.30 -19.22
C GLN A 118 -0.04 -13.74 -20.60
N LEU A 119 -1.16 -13.21 -21.08
CA LEU A 119 -1.66 -13.52 -22.42
C LEU A 119 -0.69 -13.05 -23.50
N ALA A 120 -0.19 -11.82 -23.39
CA ALA A 120 0.83 -11.31 -24.30
C ALA A 120 2.07 -12.22 -24.33
N GLN A 121 2.57 -12.67 -23.17
CA GLN A 121 3.68 -13.62 -23.09
C GLN A 121 3.38 -14.94 -23.80
N VAL A 122 2.17 -15.48 -23.67
CA VAL A 122 1.75 -16.69 -24.39
C VAL A 122 1.80 -16.46 -25.90
N PHE A 123 1.29 -15.34 -26.41
CA PHE A 123 1.36 -15.01 -27.83
C PHE A 123 2.81 -14.86 -28.32
N GLU A 124 3.69 -14.25 -27.52
CA GLU A 124 5.11 -14.11 -27.88
C GLU A 124 5.85 -15.45 -28.03
N THR A 125 5.33 -16.54 -27.46
CA THR A 125 5.94 -17.88 -27.65
C THR A 125 5.65 -18.51 -29.02
N ASP A 126 4.66 -18.03 -29.78
CA ASP A 126 4.38 -18.60 -31.11
C ASP A 126 5.32 -18.01 -32.17
N PRO A 127 6.03 -18.84 -32.97
CA PRO A 127 6.92 -18.38 -34.03
C PRO A 127 6.26 -17.48 -35.09
N ALA A 128 4.93 -17.50 -35.20
CA ALA A 128 4.15 -16.66 -36.11
C ALA A 128 3.90 -15.24 -35.57
N VAL A 129 4.20 -14.98 -34.30
CA VAL A 129 4.04 -13.68 -33.64
C VAL A 129 5.40 -12.97 -33.62
N GLU A 130 5.44 -11.73 -34.09
CA GLU A 130 6.61 -10.86 -34.01
C GLU A 130 6.68 -10.13 -32.66
N LEU A 131 5.52 -9.75 -32.12
CA LEU A 131 5.37 -9.01 -30.88
C LEU A 131 3.98 -9.26 -30.29
N ALA A 132 3.89 -9.40 -28.97
CA ALA A 132 2.62 -9.25 -28.27
C ALA A 132 2.81 -8.53 -26.94
N GLN A 133 1.92 -7.59 -26.63
CA GLN A 133 1.99 -6.80 -25.40
C GLN A 133 0.60 -6.36 -24.93
N PRO A 134 0.42 -6.00 -23.65
CA PRO A 134 -0.78 -5.33 -23.18
C PRO A 134 -1.07 -4.03 -23.95
N ASN A 135 -2.36 -3.69 -24.08
CA ASN A 135 -2.76 -2.37 -24.56
C ASN A 135 -2.68 -1.35 -23.41
N TYR A 136 -1.52 -0.73 -23.23
CA TYR A 136 -1.28 0.19 -22.10
C TYR A 136 -2.12 1.47 -22.16
N VAL A 137 -2.62 1.91 -21.00
CA VAL A 137 -3.30 3.20 -20.84
C VAL A 137 -2.26 4.34 -20.81
N ARG A 138 -2.62 5.51 -21.33
CA ARG A 138 -1.83 6.75 -21.23
C ARG A 138 -2.71 7.85 -20.63
N GLN A 139 -2.16 8.63 -19.71
CA GLN A 139 -2.84 9.75 -19.05
C GLN A 139 -2.20 11.08 -19.47
N MET A 140 -2.97 12.16 -19.41
CA MET A 140 -2.48 13.53 -19.63
C MET A 140 -1.81 14.01 -18.33
N LEU A 141 -0.56 14.47 -18.39
CA LEU A 141 0.16 15.08 -17.26
C LEU A 141 -0.06 16.60 -17.28
N LEU A 142 -0.58 17.18 -16.21
CA LEU A 142 -0.68 18.62 -16.03
C LEU A 142 0.73 19.18 -15.71
N THR A 143 1.38 19.76 -16.71
CA THR A 143 2.67 20.47 -16.53
C THR A 143 2.44 21.98 -16.59
N SER A 144 3.11 22.74 -15.73
CA SER A 144 3.11 24.21 -15.80
C SER A 144 3.65 24.70 -17.15
N ASN A 145 3.13 25.84 -17.63
CA ASN A 145 3.63 26.54 -18.82
C ASN A 145 4.74 27.57 -18.51
N ASP A 146 5.20 27.68 -17.27
CA ASP A 146 6.17 28.70 -16.85
C ASP A 146 7.56 28.48 -17.47
N GLU A 147 8.23 29.57 -17.84
CA GLU A 147 9.44 29.55 -18.67
C GLU A 147 10.62 28.78 -18.04
N ALA A 148 10.76 28.85 -16.71
CA ALA A 148 11.87 28.24 -16.00
C ALA A 148 11.54 26.90 -15.34
N VAL A 149 10.35 26.32 -15.56
CA VAL A 149 9.97 25.03 -14.95
C VAL A 149 10.96 23.91 -15.29
N GLY A 150 11.54 23.94 -16.49
CA GLY A 150 12.58 22.99 -16.92
C GLY A 150 13.92 23.12 -16.18
N GLN A 151 14.12 24.18 -15.38
CA GLN A 151 15.30 24.36 -14.51
C GLN A 151 15.03 23.86 -13.08
N GLN A 152 13.78 23.57 -12.73
CA GLN A 152 13.36 23.16 -11.39
C GLN A 152 13.34 21.62 -11.25
N TRP A 153 14.52 21.01 -11.36
CA TRP A 153 14.70 19.55 -11.24
C TRP A 153 14.05 18.98 -9.97
N ALA A 154 14.00 19.76 -8.88
CA ALA A 154 13.42 19.36 -7.60
C ALA A 154 11.96 18.92 -7.73
N LEU A 155 11.18 19.57 -8.61
CA LEU A 155 9.77 19.26 -8.84
C LEU A 155 9.58 17.85 -9.41
N GLU A 156 10.51 17.40 -10.26
CA GLU A 156 10.50 16.05 -10.80
C GLU A 156 10.85 15.03 -9.72
N ASN A 157 11.92 15.28 -8.94
CA ASN A 157 12.34 14.34 -7.90
C ASN A 157 11.23 14.11 -6.86
N ILE A 158 10.55 15.16 -6.40
CA ILE A 158 9.44 15.02 -5.44
C ILE A 158 8.11 14.62 -6.07
N GLN A 159 8.08 14.27 -7.37
CA GLN A 159 6.87 13.90 -8.12
C GLN A 159 5.76 14.98 -8.11
N ALA A 160 6.14 16.26 -8.08
CA ALA A 160 5.18 17.37 -8.07
C ALA A 160 4.31 17.41 -9.34
N PHE A 161 4.88 17.13 -10.52
CA PHE A 161 4.11 17.11 -11.78
C PHE A 161 2.95 16.10 -11.74
N ALA A 162 3.19 14.89 -11.20
CA ALA A 162 2.14 13.89 -11.04
C ALA A 162 1.16 14.25 -9.92
N ALA A 163 1.62 14.94 -8.86
CA ALA A 163 0.77 15.41 -7.77
C ALA A 163 -0.26 16.44 -8.25
N TRP A 164 0.12 17.30 -9.20
CA TRP A 164 -0.76 18.34 -9.75
C TRP A 164 -1.95 17.80 -10.56
N ASP A 165 -1.88 16.56 -11.03
CA ASP A 165 -3.03 15.86 -11.61
C ASP A 165 -4.13 15.55 -10.58
N ILE A 166 -3.80 15.52 -9.29
CA ILE A 166 -4.75 15.36 -8.19
C ILE A 166 -5.23 16.73 -7.70
N THR A 167 -4.29 17.60 -7.34
CA THR A 167 -4.57 18.97 -6.92
C THR A 167 -3.34 19.85 -7.10
N THR A 168 -3.56 21.10 -7.49
CA THR A 168 -2.54 22.15 -7.48
C THR A 168 -2.59 22.99 -6.20
N GLY A 169 -3.43 22.60 -5.24
CA GLY A 169 -3.67 23.30 -3.98
C GLY A 169 -4.84 24.26 -4.03
N ALA A 170 -5.26 24.71 -2.87
CA ALA A 170 -6.24 25.78 -2.67
C ALA A 170 -5.60 26.90 -1.83
N ASN A 171 -6.39 27.92 -1.48
CA ASN A 171 -5.96 29.06 -0.67
C ASN A 171 -5.67 28.67 0.80
N ILE A 172 -4.70 27.77 1.00
CA ILE A 172 -4.16 27.34 2.29
C ILE A 172 -3.00 28.29 2.63
N PRO A 173 -3.08 29.02 3.76
CA PRO A 173 -2.00 29.90 4.20
C PRO A 173 -0.81 29.09 4.72
N LEU A 174 0.37 29.32 4.13
CA LEU A 174 1.64 28.73 4.55
C LEU A 174 2.49 29.80 5.24
N ALA A 175 2.74 29.65 6.54
CA ALA A 175 3.56 30.61 7.27
C ALA A 175 5.06 30.36 7.07
N ILE A 176 5.79 31.42 6.71
CA ILE A 176 7.25 31.41 6.55
C ILE A 176 7.84 32.24 7.69
N LEU A 177 8.45 31.57 8.67
CA LEU A 177 9.12 32.22 9.79
C LEU A 177 10.60 32.40 9.44
N ASP A 178 10.94 33.56 8.88
CA ASP A 178 12.22 33.79 8.20
C ASP A 178 12.62 35.29 8.19
N THR A 179 13.37 35.75 7.19
CA THR A 179 13.84 37.12 6.99
C THR A 179 12.78 38.07 6.43
N GLY A 180 11.55 37.60 6.21
CA GLY A 180 10.50 38.33 5.49
C GLY A 180 10.33 37.80 4.07
N VAL A 181 9.42 38.40 3.30
CA VAL A 181 9.16 38.02 1.90
C VAL A 181 9.01 39.26 1.04
N SER A 182 9.68 39.31 -0.11
CA SER A 182 9.50 40.38 -1.11
C SER A 182 8.14 40.24 -1.79
N SER A 183 7.14 40.95 -1.26
CA SER A 183 5.75 40.86 -1.74
C SER A 183 5.56 41.42 -3.17
N GLY A 184 6.49 42.27 -3.60
CA GLY A 184 6.52 42.86 -4.94
C GLY A 184 7.21 42.01 -6.01
N HIS A 185 7.78 40.85 -5.64
CA HIS A 185 8.36 39.94 -6.63
C HIS A 185 7.27 39.50 -7.64
N PRO A 186 7.49 39.57 -8.97
CA PRO A 186 6.44 39.29 -9.96
C PRO A 186 5.74 37.93 -9.77
N ASP A 187 6.51 36.92 -9.37
CA ASP A 187 6.00 35.56 -9.13
C ASP A 187 5.36 35.35 -7.74
N LEU A 188 5.50 36.30 -6.82
CA LEU A 188 4.90 36.25 -5.48
C LEU A 188 3.80 37.32 -5.29
N ALA A 189 3.69 38.27 -6.23
CA ALA A 189 2.68 39.30 -6.20
C ALA A 189 1.28 38.69 -6.21
N GLY A 190 0.48 39.00 -5.19
CA GLY A 190 -0.86 38.43 -5.01
C GLY A 190 -0.88 37.07 -4.29
N LYS A 191 0.27 36.49 -3.95
CA LYS A 191 0.40 35.30 -3.11
C LYS A 191 0.67 35.61 -1.65
N VAL A 192 1.36 36.72 -1.38
CA VAL A 192 1.76 37.14 -0.04
C VAL A 192 0.59 37.84 0.66
N GLN A 193 0.12 37.24 1.76
CA GLN A 193 -0.89 37.81 2.65
C GLN A 193 -0.26 38.80 3.64
N ALA A 194 -1.12 39.45 4.44
CA ALA A 194 -0.67 40.22 5.59
C ALA A 194 0.09 39.31 6.57
N GLY A 195 1.24 39.80 7.05
CA GLY A 195 2.14 39.07 7.93
C GLY A 195 2.43 39.80 9.23
N TYR A 196 3.44 39.32 9.94
CA TYR A 196 3.91 39.91 11.20
C TYR A 196 5.43 39.98 11.28
N ASN A 197 5.94 41.11 11.74
CA ASN A 197 7.34 41.29 12.05
C ASN A 197 7.51 41.19 13.57
N ALA A 198 7.95 40.03 14.04
CA ALA A 198 8.14 39.77 15.46
C ALA A 198 9.37 40.51 16.04
N ILE A 199 10.27 41.01 15.20
CA ILE A 199 11.43 41.81 15.63
C ILE A 199 10.97 43.21 16.03
N MET A 200 10.08 43.81 15.23
CA MET A 200 9.61 45.19 15.42
C MET A 200 8.25 45.29 16.10
N GLY A 201 7.48 44.20 16.15
CA GLY A 201 6.12 44.17 16.70
C GLY A 201 5.08 44.84 15.79
N ASP A 202 5.25 44.78 14.47
CA ASP A 202 4.37 45.43 13.50
C ASP A 202 4.09 44.56 12.25
N ALA A 203 3.46 45.13 11.22
CA ALA A 203 3.08 44.42 9.99
C ALA A 203 4.12 44.54 8.85
N TYR A 204 5.30 45.13 9.09
CA TYR A 204 6.30 45.35 8.05
C TYR A 204 7.18 44.10 7.83
N THR A 205 6.79 43.25 6.88
CA THR A 205 7.39 41.94 6.65
C THR A 205 8.20 41.82 5.36
N GLU A 206 8.61 42.95 4.77
CA GLU A 206 9.47 42.93 3.58
C GLU A 206 10.84 42.35 3.90
N ASP A 207 11.37 41.59 2.93
CA ASP A 207 12.63 40.89 3.05
C ASP A 207 13.81 41.82 2.77
N ASP A 208 14.78 41.82 3.68
CA ASP A 208 16.03 42.58 3.61
C ASP A 208 17.28 41.68 3.52
N ASN A 209 17.08 40.37 3.37
CA ASN A 209 18.14 39.37 3.21
C ASN A 209 18.02 38.58 1.90
N GLY A 210 16.80 38.17 1.54
CA GLY A 210 16.48 37.37 0.35
C GLY A 210 16.21 35.89 0.62
N HIS A 211 16.56 35.38 1.80
CA HIS A 211 16.35 33.99 2.17
C HIS A 211 14.86 33.64 2.18
N GLY A 212 14.03 34.35 2.96
CA GLY A 212 12.60 34.09 3.03
C GLY A 212 11.86 34.27 1.69
N THR A 213 12.31 35.19 0.84
CA THR A 213 11.81 35.32 -0.55
C THR A 213 12.08 34.06 -1.38
N ALA A 214 13.25 33.44 -1.24
CA ALA A 214 13.58 32.20 -1.93
C ALA A 214 12.77 31.00 -1.43
N ILE A 215 12.53 30.94 -0.12
CA ILE A 215 11.62 29.95 0.50
C ILE A 215 10.19 30.11 -0.07
N ALA A 216 9.68 31.34 -0.16
CA ALA A 216 8.35 31.61 -0.69
C ALA A 216 8.17 31.14 -2.15
N GLY A 217 9.19 31.31 -2.99
CA GLY A 217 9.18 30.84 -4.37
C GLY A 217 9.03 29.33 -4.49
N ILE A 218 9.82 28.57 -3.71
CA ILE A 218 9.74 27.10 -3.67
C ILE A 218 8.32 26.67 -3.27
N MET A 219 7.75 27.31 -2.25
CA MET A 219 6.48 26.87 -1.68
C MET A 219 5.28 27.17 -2.58
N ALA A 220 5.15 28.41 -3.05
CA ALA A 220 3.90 28.88 -3.65
C ALA A 220 4.09 30.03 -4.65
N ALA A 221 5.18 30.03 -5.43
CA ALA A 221 5.27 30.90 -6.61
C ALA A 221 4.02 30.76 -7.50
N THR A 222 3.69 31.84 -8.20
CA THR A 222 2.51 31.91 -9.06
C THR A 222 2.71 31.04 -10.28
N THR A 223 2.22 29.81 -10.20
CA THR A 223 2.40 28.84 -11.27
C THR A 223 1.39 28.98 -12.40
N ASN A 224 1.81 28.58 -13.60
CA ASN A 224 1.03 28.49 -14.84
C ASN A 224 0.59 29.87 -15.36
N ASN A 225 1.45 30.88 -15.16
CA ASN A 225 1.29 32.25 -15.64
C ASN A 225 2.14 32.54 -16.89
N GLY A 226 2.95 31.58 -17.33
CA GLY A 226 3.82 31.69 -18.50
C GLY A 226 5.09 32.51 -18.24
N ALA A 227 5.50 32.68 -16.99
CA ALA A 227 6.67 33.42 -16.56
C ALA A 227 7.29 32.77 -15.32
N GLY A 228 8.56 33.07 -15.04
CA GLY A 228 9.16 32.68 -13.77
C GLY A 228 9.19 31.17 -13.53
N ILE A 229 8.84 30.77 -12.30
CA ILE A 229 8.93 29.41 -11.77
C ILE A 229 7.57 28.89 -11.29
N ALA A 230 7.49 27.57 -11.12
CA ALA A 230 6.37 26.92 -10.46
C ALA A 230 6.65 26.75 -8.95
N GLY A 231 5.71 27.18 -8.10
CA GLY A 231 5.68 26.77 -6.70
C GLY A 231 5.17 25.34 -6.57
N VAL A 232 5.54 24.63 -5.50
CA VAL A 232 5.03 23.27 -5.24
C VAL A 232 3.51 23.28 -5.02
N CYS A 233 2.97 24.22 -4.23
CA CYS A 233 1.54 24.42 -4.03
C CYS A 233 1.04 25.68 -4.77
N TRP A 234 0.57 25.52 -6.00
CA TRP A 234 0.16 26.62 -6.87
C TRP A 234 -0.97 27.44 -6.28
N GLY A 235 -1.93 26.77 -5.62
CA GLY A 235 -3.13 27.42 -5.06
C GLY A 235 -2.89 28.07 -3.71
N CYS A 236 -1.80 27.70 -3.01
CA CYS A 236 -1.49 28.19 -1.68
C CYS A 236 -1.14 29.68 -1.69
N THR A 237 -1.14 30.26 -0.49
CA THR A 237 -0.74 31.63 -0.22
C THR A 237 0.29 31.67 0.90
N ILE A 238 1.08 32.74 0.96
CA ILE A 238 2.20 32.89 1.89
C ILE A 238 1.83 33.86 3.00
N VAL A 239 2.08 33.50 4.25
CA VAL A 239 1.99 34.39 5.41
C VAL A 239 3.41 34.66 5.91
N PRO A 240 4.00 35.82 5.62
CA PRO A 240 5.35 36.12 6.05
C PRO A 240 5.38 36.46 7.54
N VAL A 241 6.26 35.80 8.30
CA VAL A 241 6.50 36.09 9.71
C VAL A 241 7.99 36.38 9.90
N LYS A 242 8.35 37.65 9.96
CA LYS A 242 9.75 38.07 10.04
C LYS A 242 10.27 37.87 11.46
N VAL A 243 11.13 36.86 11.63
CA VAL A 243 11.78 36.49 12.90
C VAL A 243 13.31 36.57 12.82
N LEU A 244 13.86 36.73 11.59
CA LEU A 244 15.27 36.91 11.31
C LEU A 244 15.55 38.32 10.76
N ASP A 245 16.66 38.91 11.18
CA ASP A 245 17.13 40.22 10.71
C ASP A 245 17.78 40.13 9.31
N GLY A 246 18.25 41.27 8.78
CA GLY A 246 18.91 41.33 7.46
C GLY A 246 20.20 40.51 7.34
N ASN A 247 20.78 40.04 8.45
CA ASN A 247 21.91 39.11 8.46
C ASN A 247 21.46 37.64 8.60
N GLY A 248 20.15 37.36 8.58
CA GLY A 248 19.60 36.03 8.82
C GLY A 248 19.68 35.60 10.28
N SER A 249 19.87 36.53 11.23
CA SER A 249 20.01 36.21 12.66
C SER A 249 18.71 36.47 13.42
N GLY A 250 18.36 35.55 14.32
CA GLY A 250 17.18 35.65 15.19
C GLY A 250 17.48 35.14 16.60
N ASN A 251 16.50 35.26 17.49
CA ASN A 251 16.59 34.73 18.85
C ASN A 251 15.31 33.98 19.23
N ASP A 252 15.40 33.07 20.20
CA ASP A 252 14.28 32.22 20.60
C ASP A 252 13.03 32.98 21.01
N ALA A 253 13.16 34.15 21.65
CA ALA A 253 12.00 34.93 22.09
C ALA A 253 11.21 35.44 20.88
N THR A 254 11.91 35.99 19.88
CA THR A 254 11.31 36.46 18.63
C THR A 254 10.72 35.31 17.80
N VAL A 255 11.44 34.19 17.67
CA VAL A 255 10.95 33.02 16.93
C VAL A 255 9.71 32.44 17.61
N SER A 256 9.73 32.30 18.94
CA SER A 256 8.61 31.79 19.73
C SER A 256 7.38 32.69 19.63
N ASP A 257 7.55 34.02 19.67
CA ASP A 257 6.46 34.98 19.48
C ASP A 257 5.86 34.86 18.06
N GLY A 258 6.71 34.74 17.04
CA GLY A 258 6.29 34.50 15.67
C GLY A 258 5.47 33.22 15.49
N ILE A 259 5.89 32.10 16.10
CA ILE A 259 5.17 30.82 16.07
C ILE A 259 3.77 30.98 16.68
N ARG A 260 3.67 31.63 17.84
CA ARG A 260 2.38 31.85 18.51
C ARG A 260 1.49 32.77 17.70
N TRP A 261 2.03 33.87 17.18
CA TRP A 261 1.27 34.80 16.34
C TRP A 261 0.72 34.09 15.10
N ALA A 262 1.54 33.31 14.40
CA ALA A 262 1.10 32.57 13.22
C ALA A 262 -0.04 31.59 13.56
N THR A 263 0.12 30.84 14.66
CA THR A 263 -0.88 29.91 15.18
C THR A 263 -2.19 30.62 15.53
N ASP A 264 -2.13 31.73 16.25
CA ASP A 264 -3.31 32.52 16.66
C ASP A 264 -4.02 33.17 15.46
N ASN A 265 -3.31 33.38 14.36
CA ASN A 265 -3.88 33.88 13.10
C ASN A 265 -4.33 32.76 12.15
N GLY A 266 -4.43 31.52 12.65
CA GLY A 266 -5.16 30.43 11.99
C GLY A 266 -4.41 29.76 10.84
N VAL A 267 -3.08 29.93 10.73
CA VAL A 267 -2.30 29.13 9.79
C VAL A 267 -2.29 27.67 10.23
N ARG A 268 -2.27 26.76 9.27
CA ARG A 268 -2.20 25.30 9.52
C ARG A 268 -0.81 24.73 9.24
N VAL A 269 0.09 25.53 8.66
CA VAL A 269 1.45 25.12 8.28
C VAL A 269 2.43 26.23 8.64
N ILE A 270 3.51 25.86 9.33
CA ILE A 270 4.65 26.72 9.68
C ILE A 270 5.92 26.07 9.13
N ASN A 271 6.68 26.82 8.33
CA ASN A 271 8.02 26.44 7.91
C ASN A 271 9.07 27.29 8.63
N LEU A 272 10.02 26.60 9.28
CA LEU A 272 11.16 27.16 10.00
C LEU A 272 12.46 26.76 9.30
N SER A 273 12.82 27.51 8.27
CA SER A 273 14.09 27.34 7.54
C SER A 273 15.28 27.92 8.31
N LEU A 274 15.35 27.64 9.61
CA LEU A 274 16.30 28.18 10.59
C LEU A 274 16.65 27.12 11.63
N GLY A 275 17.74 27.31 12.37
CA GLY A 275 18.08 26.45 13.49
C GLY A 275 19.31 26.89 14.28
N GLY A 276 19.55 26.20 15.40
CA GLY A 276 20.68 26.41 16.30
C GLY A 276 20.92 25.20 17.21
N GLN A 277 22.11 25.12 17.82
CA GLN A 277 22.52 23.92 18.58
C GLN A 277 21.91 23.82 19.99
N ASP A 278 21.46 24.95 20.55
CA ASP A 278 20.99 25.01 21.93
C ASP A 278 19.50 24.65 22.04
N ASP A 279 19.19 23.72 22.94
CA ASP A 279 17.80 23.38 23.27
C ASP A 279 17.16 24.48 24.12
N SER A 280 16.04 25.02 23.64
CA SER A 280 15.29 26.09 24.28
C SER A 280 13.90 25.65 24.71
N ARG A 281 13.67 25.64 26.03
CA ARG A 281 12.34 25.31 26.59
C ARG A 281 11.23 26.23 26.07
N ILE A 282 11.51 27.53 25.90
CA ILE A 282 10.51 28.49 25.43
C ILE A 282 10.15 28.22 23.97
N LEU A 283 11.13 27.90 23.13
CA LEU A 283 10.91 27.52 21.74
C LEU A 283 10.09 26.23 21.65
N ARG A 284 10.43 25.22 22.45
CA ARG A 284 9.66 23.97 22.53
C ARG A 284 8.21 24.20 22.96
N GLU A 285 7.97 25.01 23.99
CA GLU A 285 6.62 25.34 24.44
C GLU A 285 5.80 26.08 23.36
N ALA A 286 6.44 26.89 22.51
CA ALA A 286 5.78 27.54 21.37
C ALA A 286 5.43 26.55 20.25
N ILE A 287 6.32 25.59 19.95
CA ILE A 287 6.08 24.50 19.01
C ILE A 287 4.93 23.61 19.48
N ASP A 288 4.98 23.13 20.73
CA ASP A 288 3.93 22.30 21.32
C ASP A 288 2.58 23.01 21.31
N TYR A 289 2.59 24.33 21.55
CA TYR A 289 1.39 25.16 21.43
C TYR A 289 0.81 25.17 20.00
N ALA A 290 1.65 25.35 18.97
CA ALA A 290 1.22 25.31 17.57
C ALA A 290 0.64 23.94 17.20
N VAL A 291 1.37 22.87 17.51
CA VAL A 291 0.97 21.49 17.18
C VAL A 291 -0.32 21.09 17.89
N SER A 292 -0.48 21.45 19.17
CA SER A 292 -1.72 21.19 19.93
C SER A 292 -2.97 21.86 19.34
N ARG A 293 -2.79 22.84 18.43
CA ARG A 293 -3.85 23.55 17.72
C ARG A 293 -3.98 23.13 16.26
N GLY A 294 -3.36 22.00 15.89
CA GLY A 294 -3.47 21.42 14.57
C GLY A 294 -2.55 22.04 13.52
N VAL A 295 -1.51 22.78 13.94
CA VAL A 295 -0.51 23.34 13.04
C VAL A 295 0.59 22.33 12.79
N VAL A 296 0.90 22.07 11.52
CA VAL A 296 2.06 21.27 11.11
C VAL A 296 3.28 22.17 11.08
N VAL A 297 4.38 21.74 11.70
CA VAL A 297 5.63 22.49 11.74
C VAL A 297 6.72 21.70 11.04
N THR A 298 7.40 22.33 10.08
CA THR A 298 8.57 21.77 9.39
C THR A 298 9.80 22.61 9.72
N ALA A 299 10.97 21.99 9.81
CA ALA A 299 12.22 22.72 10.03
C ALA A 299 13.43 22.08 9.33
N ALA A 300 14.39 22.92 9.00
CA ALA A 300 15.66 22.51 8.39
C ALA A 300 16.57 21.82 9.40
N SER A 301 17.21 20.70 9.02
CA SER A 301 18.09 19.97 9.95
C SER A 301 19.40 20.71 10.28
N GLY A 302 19.81 21.69 9.48
CA GLY A 302 21.07 22.44 9.63
C GLY A 302 22.14 22.07 8.60
N ASN A 303 23.26 22.78 8.59
CA ASN A 303 24.25 22.76 7.51
C ASN A 303 25.69 22.50 8.00
N GLU A 304 25.82 21.82 9.14
CA GLU A 304 27.05 21.57 9.87
C GLU A 304 27.49 20.10 9.81
N GLY A 305 27.02 19.33 8.82
CA GLY A 305 27.31 17.89 8.68
C GLY A 305 28.80 17.59 8.66
N GLU A 306 29.57 18.35 7.87
CA GLU A 306 31.03 18.25 7.80
C GLU A 306 31.75 18.82 9.04
N GLN A 307 31.03 19.55 9.91
CA GLN A 307 31.55 20.24 11.09
C GLN A 307 31.28 19.45 12.38
N GLY A 308 31.04 18.14 12.27
CA GLY A 308 30.76 17.25 13.40
C GLY A 308 29.28 16.96 13.61
N ASN A 309 28.42 17.39 12.68
CA ASN A 309 27.01 17.02 12.61
C ASN A 309 26.24 17.26 13.92
N PRO A 310 26.25 18.49 14.45
CA PRO A 310 25.52 18.82 15.67
C PRO A 310 24.00 18.68 15.46
N VAL A 311 23.30 18.31 16.52
CA VAL A 311 21.84 18.34 16.56
C VAL A 311 21.37 19.81 16.47
N SER A 312 20.37 20.09 15.65
CA SER A 312 19.80 21.43 15.45
C SER A 312 18.36 21.51 15.94
N TYR A 313 18.04 22.58 16.65
CA TYR A 313 16.70 22.93 17.11
C TYR A 313 16.18 24.14 16.32
N PRO A 314 14.88 24.18 15.96
CA PRO A 314 13.80 23.34 16.48
C PRO A 314 13.60 22.01 15.74
N ALA A 315 14.36 21.70 14.68
CA ALA A 315 14.18 20.47 13.90
C ALA A 315 14.20 19.20 14.77
N ALA A 316 15.09 19.12 15.76
CA ALA A 316 15.19 17.94 16.64
C ALA A 316 14.08 17.81 17.69
N TYR A 317 13.07 18.69 17.71
CA TYR A 317 11.89 18.49 18.55
C TYR A 317 10.96 17.46 17.91
N GLY A 318 10.57 16.41 18.65
CA GLY A 318 9.79 15.28 18.09
C GLY A 318 8.39 15.62 17.55
N ASN A 319 7.91 16.85 17.72
CA ASN A 319 6.65 17.34 17.12
C ASN A 319 6.90 18.25 15.90
N VAL A 320 8.13 18.30 15.39
CA VAL A 320 8.56 19.06 14.22
C VAL A 320 9.05 18.08 13.18
N ILE A 321 8.60 18.23 11.93
CA ILE A 321 9.08 17.42 10.81
C ILE A 321 10.45 17.95 10.41
N ALA A 322 11.52 17.23 10.77
CA ALA A 322 12.89 17.58 10.47
C ALA A 322 13.28 17.16 9.06
N VAL A 323 13.84 18.08 8.28
CA VAL A 323 14.12 17.87 6.85
C VAL A 323 15.60 18.01 6.52
N SER A 324 16.21 16.93 6.03
CA SER A 324 17.58 16.90 5.49
C SER A 324 17.63 17.26 4.00
N ALA A 325 18.82 17.58 3.48
CA ALA A 325 19.00 18.09 2.12
C ALA A 325 19.60 17.07 1.15
N THR A 326 18.92 16.87 0.01
CA THR A 326 19.41 16.06 -1.11
C THR A 326 19.82 16.90 -2.33
N GLY A 327 20.71 16.30 -3.12
CA GLY A 327 21.13 16.76 -4.44
C GLY A 327 20.22 16.32 -5.58
N ASN A 328 20.52 16.80 -6.79
CA ASN A 328 19.82 16.39 -8.01
C ASN A 328 19.97 14.90 -8.35
N THR A 329 20.98 14.24 -7.79
CA THR A 329 21.17 12.78 -7.86
C THR A 329 20.47 12.03 -6.72
N ASP A 330 19.55 12.67 -5.99
CA ASP A 330 18.88 12.15 -4.79
C ASP A 330 19.79 11.85 -3.59
N ALA A 331 21.10 12.10 -3.67
CA ALA A 331 22.02 11.84 -2.56
C ALA A 331 21.94 12.94 -1.49
N VAL A 332 21.98 12.59 -0.20
CA VAL A 332 22.15 13.57 0.88
C VAL A 332 23.45 14.35 0.68
N THR A 333 23.35 15.67 0.82
CA THR A 333 24.46 16.59 0.66
C THR A 333 25.39 16.55 1.87
N SER A 334 26.71 16.72 1.64
CA SER A 334 27.70 16.59 2.73
C SER A 334 27.51 17.61 3.86
N PHE A 335 26.96 18.79 3.56
CA PHE A 335 26.67 19.81 4.57
C PHE A 335 25.44 19.47 5.41
N SER A 336 24.51 18.63 4.93
CA SER A 336 23.25 18.37 5.64
C SER A 336 23.54 17.75 7.00
N ASN A 337 22.95 18.31 8.06
CA ASN A 337 22.93 17.59 9.32
C ASN A 337 22.05 16.35 9.18
N THR A 338 22.48 15.26 9.80
CA THR A 338 21.87 13.94 9.80
C THR A 338 21.76 13.42 11.24
N GLY A 339 20.85 12.49 11.50
CA GLY A 339 20.66 11.90 12.83
C GLY A 339 19.29 11.24 12.97
N GLU A 340 19.09 10.52 14.07
CA GLU A 340 17.81 9.83 14.38
C GLU A 340 16.60 10.76 14.42
N TYR A 341 16.82 12.08 14.53
CA TYR A 341 15.77 13.10 14.56
C TYR A 341 15.30 13.53 13.16
N ILE A 342 15.93 13.06 12.08
CA ILE A 342 15.49 13.36 10.71
C ILE A 342 14.24 12.56 10.38
N ASP A 343 13.20 13.20 9.88
CA ASP A 343 11.94 12.55 9.51
C ASP A 343 11.84 12.33 8.00
N LEU A 344 12.33 13.29 7.21
CA LEU A 344 12.29 13.24 5.75
C LEU A 344 13.52 13.90 5.15
N SER A 345 13.75 13.61 3.87
CA SER A 345 14.70 14.34 3.04
C SER A 345 14.00 15.01 1.85
N ALA A 346 14.53 16.15 1.42
CA ALA A 346 14.03 16.87 0.26
C ALA A 346 15.13 17.63 -0.48
N PRO A 347 14.95 17.96 -1.77
CA PRO A 347 15.89 18.75 -2.56
C PRO A 347 16.36 20.03 -1.85
N GLY A 348 17.68 20.25 -1.78
CA GLY A 348 18.26 21.35 -1.00
C GLY A 348 19.46 22.06 -1.63
N VAL A 349 19.83 21.76 -2.89
CA VAL A 349 21.03 22.33 -3.54
C VAL A 349 20.77 22.64 -5.01
N GLY A 350 21.22 23.80 -5.48
CA GLY A 350 21.07 24.20 -6.87
C GLY A 350 19.61 24.38 -7.28
N LEU A 351 18.78 24.92 -6.38
CA LEU A 351 17.34 25.04 -6.57
C LEU A 351 16.99 26.35 -7.26
N TRP A 352 16.51 26.33 -8.50
CA TRP A 352 16.11 27.56 -9.20
C TRP A 352 14.82 28.14 -8.58
N THR A 353 14.92 29.29 -7.91
CA THR A 353 13.79 29.95 -7.21
C THR A 353 13.90 31.48 -7.20
N THR A 354 12.89 32.17 -6.69
CA THR A 354 12.83 33.64 -6.55
C THR A 354 13.91 34.16 -5.60
N ILE A 355 14.42 35.36 -5.85
CA ILE A 355 15.31 36.11 -4.93
C ILE A 355 14.88 37.59 -4.94
N LEU A 356 15.60 38.46 -4.21
CA LEU A 356 15.29 39.89 -4.19
C LEU A 356 15.33 40.55 -5.58
N ASP A 357 14.76 41.76 -5.66
CA ASP A 357 14.75 42.61 -6.86
C ASP A 357 14.06 41.97 -8.09
N GLY A 358 13.12 41.06 -7.86
CA GLY A 358 12.35 40.40 -8.92
C GLY A 358 13.19 39.41 -9.75
N GLN A 359 14.30 38.92 -9.21
CA GLN A 359 15.23 38.02 -9.89
C GLN A 359 15.06 36.56 -9.44
N TYR A 360 15.79 35.65 -10.08
CA TYR A 360 15.85 34.24 -9.73
C TYR A 360 17.30 33.80 -9.47
N GLY A 361 17.49 32.76 -8.65
CA GLY A 361 18.81 32.26 -8.28
C GLY A 361 18.79 30.80 -7.83
N THR A 362 19.97 30.27 -7.50
CA THR A 362 20.19 28.86 -7.10
C THR A 362 20.74 28.73 -5.68
N PRO A 363 19.93 28.97 -4.64
CA PRO A 363 20.33 28.72 -3.26
C PRO A 363 20.68 27.25 -2.96
N ASN A 364 21.38 27.06 -1.83
CA ASN A 364 21.77 25.77 -1.28
C ASN A 364 21.61 25.80 0.25
N GLY A 365 21.18 24.68 0.83
CA GLY A 365 21.02 24.49 2.28
C GLY A 365 19.78 23.65 2.60
N THR A 366 19.79 23.01 3.79
CA THR A 366 18.59 22.33 4.34
C THR A 366 17.43 23.29 4.57
N SER A 367 17.73 24.59 4.72
CA SER A 367 16.74 25.66 4.72
C SER A 367 15.87 25.69 3.46
N PHE A 368 16.36 25.18 2.32
CA PHE A 368 15.61 25.09 1.07
C PHE A 368 14.96 23.71 0.85
N SER A 369 15.23 22.73 1.72
CA SER A 369 14.58 21.42 1.72
C SER A 369 13.24 21.45 2.45
N SER A 370 13.20 22.01 3.67
CA SER A 370 11.98 22.12 4.47
C SER A 370 10.77 22.79 3.80
N PRO A 371 10.91 23.83 2.94
CA PRO A 371 9.76 24.41 2.24
C PRO A 371 9.06 23.45 1.27
N HIS A 372 9.76 22.50 0.66
CA HIS A 372 9.11 21.50 -0.20
C HIS A 372 8.11 20.68 0.60
N VAL A 373 8.51 20.23 1.80
CA VAL A 373 7.64 19.48 2.73
C VAL A 373 6.45 20.34 3.15
N ALA A 374 6.68 21.57 3.59
CA ALA A 374 5.61 22.50 4.00
C ALA A 374 4.60 22.76 2.86
N ALA A 375 5.06 22.86 1.62
CA ALA A 375 4.17 23.06 0.48
C ALA A 375 3.36 21.80 0.14
N VAL A 376 3.95 20.60 0.24
CA VAL A 376 3.20 19.34 0.10
C VAL A 376 2.16 19.19 1.22
N VAL A 377 2.45 19.62 2.44
CA VAL A 377 1.42 19.71 3.51
C VAL A 377 0.24 20.59 3.06
N GLY A 378 0.50 21.72 2.40
CA GLY A 378 -0.55 22.56 1.82
C GLY A 378 -1.42 21.85 0.78
N LEU A 379 -0.80 21.02 -0.08
CA LEU A 379 -1.52 20.17 -1.03
C LEU A 379 -2.37 19.10 -0.30
N VAL A 380 -1.80 18.42 0.71
CA VAL A 380 -2.52 17.42 1.52
C VAL A 380 -3.72 18.05 2.23
N LEU A 381 -3.56 19.22 2.85
CA LEU A 381 -4.66 19.94 3.50
C LEU A 381 -5.76 20.40 2.53
N THR A 382 -5.43 20.56 1.24
CA THR A 382 -6.42 20.87 0.21
C THR A 382 -7.36 19.69 -0.05
N VAL A 383 -6.83 18.46 -0.03
CA VAL A 383 -7.65 17.25 -0.24
C VAL A 383 -8.27 16.74 1.06
N ARG A 384 -7.59 16.96 2.20
CA ARG A 384 -7.93 16.42 3.52
C ARG A 384 -7.66 17.44 4.63
N GLY A 385 -8.50 18.47 4.69
CA GLY A 385 -8.39 19.54 5.70
C GLY A 385 -8.67 19.10 7.14
N ASP A 386 -9.24 17.90 7.31
CA ASP A 386 -9.59 17.28 8.59
C ASP A 386 -8.40 16.62 9.30
N LEU A 387 -7.31 16.31 8.60
CA LEU A 387 -6.16 15.62 9.18
C LEU A 387 -5.41 16.50 10.18
N GLY A 388 -5.00 15.88 11.29
CA GLY A 388 -4.15 16.51 12.31
C GLY A 388 -2.66 16.44 11.98
N PRO A 389 -1.80 17.10 12.78
CA PRO A 389 -0.36 17.11 12.52
C PRO A 389 0.30 15.74 12.50
N SER A 390 -0.05 14.85 13.44
CA SER A 390 0.46 13.48 13.48
C SER A 390 0.04 12.66 12.28
N ASP A 391 -1.19 12.84 11.79
CA ASP A 391 -1.70 12.13 10.64
C ASP A 391 -0.97 12.58 9.37
N ILE A 392 -0.76 13.89 9.22
CA ILE A 392 -0.03 14.47 8.10
C ILE A 392 1.43 14.04 8.10
N GLN A 393 2.10 14.09 9.25
CA GLN A 393 3.46 13.58 9.39
C GLN A 393 3.53 12.12 8.92
N CYS A 394 2.62 11.28 9.39
CA CYS A 394 2.57 9.88 8.97
C CYS A 394 2.28 9.72 7.47
N VAL A 395 1.37 10.50 6.88
CA VAL A 395 1.13 10.48 5.43
C VAL A 395 2.43 10.76 4.67
N LEU A 396 3.18 11.78 5.09
CA LEU A 396 4.41 12.17 4.41
C LEU A 396 5.51 11.11 4.57
N GLU A 397 5.71 10.60 5.78
CA GLU A 397 6.72 9.58 6.07
C GLU A 397 6.39 8.24 5.39
N ALA A 398 5.14 7.81 5.39
CA ALA A 398 4.73 6.53 4.79
C ALA A 398 4.72 6.53 3.27
N SER A 399 4.65 7.72 2.66
CA SER A 399 4.61 7.89 1.21
C SER A 399 5.95 8.32 0.63
N ALA A 400 6.96 8.53 1.48
CA ALA A 400 8.28 8.91 1.04
C ALA A 400 8.92 7.80 0.20
N ASP A 401 9.70 8.18 -0.81
CA ASP A 401 10.52 7.21 -1.52
C ASP A 401 11.70 6.85 -0.63
N ASP A 402 11.71 5.64 -0.09
CA ASP A 402 12.80 5.13 0.73
C ASP A 402 14.15 5.18 -0.04
N LYS A 403 15.15 5.80 0.57
CA LYS A 403 16.48 6.02 0.00
C LYS A 403 17.52 5.65 1.05
N GLY A 404 18.62 5.06 0.60
CA GLY A 404 19.65 4.61 1.52
C GLY A 404 19.35 3.21 2.04
N PRO A 405 19.69 2.90 3.31
CA PRO A 405 19.28 1.67 3.97
C PRO A 405 17.75 1.55 4.03
N PRO A 406 17.16 0.34 3.91
CA PRO A 406 15.72 0.17 4.02
C PRO A 406 15.15 0.67 5.36
N GLY A 407 14.03 1.40 5.28
CA GLY A 407 13.34 1.99 6.42
C GLY A 407 13.94 3.30 6.91
N LYS A 408 13.45 3.81 8.05
CA LYS A 408 13.90 5.10 8.58
C LYS A 408 15.40 5.06 8.92
N ASP A 409 16.16 5.98 8.37
CA ASP A 409 17.59 6.13 8.63
C ASP A 409 17.99 7.58 8.99
N ALA A 410 19.20 7.74 9.51
CA ALA A 410 19.69 9.03 10.00
C ALA A 410 19.94 10.07 8.89
N GLU A 411 20.16 9.66 7.64
CA GLU A 411 20.44 10.55 6.51
C GLU A 411 19.14 11.00 5.82
N TYR A 412 18.27 10.05 5.46
CA TYR A 412 17.07 10.31 4.66
C TYR A 412 15.79 10.41 5.50
N GLY A 413 15.83 10.10 6.79
CA GLY A 413 14.62 9.89 7.59
C GLY A 413 13.85 8.71 7.02
N SER A 414 12.53 8.83 6.89
CA SER A 414 11.69 7.81 6.22
C SER A 414 11.83 7.80 4.70
N GLY A 415 12.64 8.70 4.12
CA GLY A 415 12.93 8.75 2.69
C GLY A 415 12.82 10.15 2.08
N ARG A 416 12.93 10.21 0.75
CA ARG A 416 12.78 11.44 -0.04
C ARG A 416 11.31 11.74 -0.26
N LEU A 417 10.87 12.96 0.09
CA LEU A 417 9.50 13.46 -0.06
C LEU A 417 8.88 13.14 -1.43
N ASN A 418 7.73 12.46 -1.46
CA ASN A 418 6.97 12.19 -2.69
C ASN A 418 5.56 12.83 -2.62
N ALA A 419 5.37 13.93 -3.34
CA ALA A 419 4.12 14.69 -3.34
C ALA A 419 2.93 13.89 -3.92
N ARG A 420 3.17 13.05 -4.93
CA ARG A 420 2.11 12.25 -5.56
C ARG A 420 1.60 11.18 -4.62
N GLN A 421 2.50 10.36 -4.08
CA GLN A 421 2.14 9.29 -3.17
C GLN A 421 1.52 9.83 -1.88
N ALA A 422 1.99 10.98 -1.37
CA ALA A 422 1.40 11.64 -0.22
C ALA A 422 -0.07 12.01 -0.45
N LEU A 423 -0.42 12.54 -1.63
CA LEU A 423 -1.79 12.88 -1.97
C LEU A 423 -2.68 11.65 -2.18
N GLU A 424 -2.17 10.62 -2.83
CA GLU A 424 -2.91 9.34 -3.02
C GLU A 424 -3.21 8.68 -1.68
N LEU A 425 -2.21 8.59 -0.79
CA LEU A 425 -2.38 8.06 0.55
C LEU A 425 -3.36 8.91 1.37
N ALA A 426 -3.25 10.25 1.29
CA ALA A 426 -4.15 11.15 2.01
C ALA A 426 -5.63 10.94 1.63
N GLN A 427 -5.95 10.74 0.35
CA GLN A 427 -7.34 10.53 -0.11
C GLN A 427 -8.02 9.33 0.56
N GLY A 428 -7.26 8.26 0.84
CA GLY A 428 -7.73 7.05 1.52
C GLY A 428 -7.39 6.97 3.01
N TYR A 429 -6.74 8.00 3.59
CA TYR A 429 -6.16 7.92 4.91
C TYR A 429 -7.22 7.78 6.01
N THR A 430 -7.11 6.72 6.81
CA THR A 430 -7.96 6.45 7.98
C THR A 430 -7.14 6.35 9.26
N THR A 431 -6.02 5.62 9.21
CA THR A 431 -5.06 5.48 10.31
C THR A 431 -3.63 5.46 9.77
N CYS A 432 -2.65 5.78 10.61
CA CYS A 432 -1.24 5.81 10.24
C CYS A 432 -0.71 4.41 9.86
N PRO A 433 -0.29 4.17 8.60
CA PRO A 433 0.25 2.87 8.18
C PRO A 433 1.62 2.57 8.81
N LEU A 434 2.40 3.56 9.25
CA LEU A 434 3.67 3.32 9.96
C LEU A 434 3.48 2.81 11.40
N ASN A 435 2.29 3.04 11.96
CA ASN A 435 1.87 2.45 13.24
C ASN A 435 1.24 1.07 13.04
N ALA A 436 1.05 0.64 11.79
CA ALA A 436 0.76 -0.75 11.52
C ALA A 436 2.01 -1.57 11.87
N PRO A 437 1.85 -2.78 12.46
CA PRO A 437 2.98 -3.68 12.62
C PRO A 437 3.68 -3.87 11.25
N PRO A 438 5.02 -3.88 11.21
CA PRO A 438 5.77 -3.77 9.96
C PRO A 438 5.31 -4.81 8.94
N GLU A 439 4.97 -4.32 7.75
CA GLU A 439 4.78 -5.12 6.56
C GLU A 439 6.10 -5.86 6.27
N PRO A 440 6.04 -7.16 6.00
CA PRO A 440 7.26 -7.96 5.99
C PRO A 440 7.96 -8.08 4.64
N GLU A 441 9.29 -8.07 4.69
CA GLU A 441 10.16 -8.16 3.52
C GLU A 441 10.05 -9.48 2.75
N PRO A 442 10.24 -9.46 1.41
CA PRO A 442 10.19 -10.65 0.58
C PRO A 442 11.40 -11.56 0.86
N GLN A 443 11.16 -12.72 1.46
CA GLN A 443 12.16 -13.78 1.57
C GLN A 443 12.32 -14.53 0.24
N PRO A 444 13.53 -15.04 -0.07
CA PRO A 444 13.75 -15.89 -1.25
C PRO A 444 12.83 -17.10 -1.18
N GLU A 445 12.16 -17.36 -2.29
CA GLU A 445 11.20 -18.46 -2.47
C GLU A 445 11.77 -19.75 -1.84
N PRO A 446 11.10 -20.34 -0.82
CA PRO A 446 11.51 -21.63 -0.32
C PRO A 446 11.37 -22.63 -1.46
N GLU A 447 12.39 -23.46 -1.69
CA GLU A 447 12.32 -24.53 -2.70
C GLU A 447 10.96 -25.23 -2.57
N PRO A 448 10.20 -25.39 -3.68
CA PRO A 448 8.87 -25.96 -3.60
C PRO A 448 8.99 -27.37 -3.03
N MET A 449 8.54 -27.53 -1.78
CA MET A 449 8.35 -28.85 -1.20
C MET A 449 7.30 -29.57 -2.06
N PRO A 450 7.53 -30.86 -2.37
CA PRO A 450 6.68 -31.59 -3.30
C PRO A 450 5.22 -31.52 -2.85
N GLN A 451 4.37 -30.93 -3.68
CA GLN A 451 2.93 -30.90 -3.46
C GLN A 451 2.38 -32.33 -3.51
N PRO A 452 1.66 -32.81 -2.47
CA PRO A 452 0.88 -34.03 -2.60
C PRO A 452 -0.32 -33.78 -3.53
N GLU A 453 -0.50 -34.65 -4.53
CA GLU A 453 -1.60 -34.58 -5.50
C GLU A 453 -2.98 -34.57 -4.78
N PRO A 454 -3.99 -33.82 -5.29
CA PRO A 454 -5.32 -33.79 -4.71
C PRO A 454 -6.11 -35.09 -4.99
N ASP A 455 -6.83 -35.54 -3.96
CA ASP A 455 -7.77 -36.68 -3.95
C ASP A 455 -8.98 -36.43 -4.87
N PRO A 456 -9.55 -37.46 -5.53
CA PRO A 456 -10.71 -37.38 -6.41
C PRO A 456 -12.01 -36.78 -5.83
N ASN A 457 -12.11 -36.49 -4.53
CA ASN A 457 -13.26 -35.79 -3.94
C ASN A 457 -13.07 -34.25 -3.81
N GLY A 458 -11.94 -33.69 -4.24
CA GLY A 458 -11.66 -32.25 -4.12
C GLY A 458 -11.37 -31.76 -2.69
N ALA A 459 -11.33 -32.68 -1.72
CA ALA A 459 -10.86 -32.40 -0.37
C ALA A 459 -9.33 -32.46 -0.30
N PRO A 460 -8.67 -31.52 0.39
CA PRO A 460 -7.23 -31.61 0.64
C PRO A 460 -6.86 -32.91 1.34
N SER A 461 -5.84 -33.62 0.84
CA SER A 461 -5.32 -34.84 1.48
C SER A 461 -4.84 -34.61 2.92
N ALA A 462 -4.53 -33.36 3.25
CA ALA A 462 -4.19 -32.91 4.60
C ALA A 462 -5.33 -33.08 5.63
N LEU A 463 -6.59 -33.24 5.21
CA LEU A 463 -7.70 -33.54 6.12
C LEU A 463 -7.83 -35.03 6.45
N LEU A 464 -7.01 -35.89 5.83
CA LEU A 464 -7.01 -37.32 6.13
C LEU A 464 -6.19 -37.59 7.40
N PRO A 465 -6.64 -38.52 8.26
CA PRO A 465 -5.89 -38.93 9.43
C PRO A 465 -4.47 -39.38 9.10
N VAL A 466 -3.51 -38.96 9.92
CA VAL A 466 -2.12 -39.43 9.81
C VAL A 466 -1.81 -40.53 10.83
N SER A 467 -0.87 -41.40 10.46
CA SER A 467 -0.38 -42.44 11.37
C SER A 467 0.28 -41.82 12.60
N PRO A 468 0.20 -42.45 13.78
CA PRO A 468 0.81 -41.92 15.00
C PRO A 468 2.31 -41.63 14.82
N VAL A 469 2.72 -40.41 15.14
CA VAL A 469 4.12 -39.97 15.10
C VAL A 469 4.59 -39.64 16.52
N PRO A 470 5.84 -39.97 16.92
CA PRO A 470 6.35 -39.61 18.24
C PRO A 470 6.30 -38.09 18.47
N THR A 471 5.78 -37.67 19.63
CA THR A 471 5.79 -36.25 20.02
C THR A 471 7.23 -35.81 20.30
N THR A 472 7.64 -34.71 19.67
CA THR A 472 8.94 -34.05 19.86
C THR A 472 8.73 -32.64 20.42
N ALA A 473 9.82 -31.88 20.63
CA ALA A 473 9.71 -30.48 21.06
C ALA A 473 8.93 -29.62 20.03
N ASP A 474 9.13 -29.90 18.74
CA ASP A 474 8.61 -29.10 17.63
C ASP A 474 7.32 -29.65 17.01
N MET A 475 6.86 -30.84 17.42
CA MET A 475 5.68 -31.50 16.86
C MET A 475 4.92 -32.34 17.90
N THR A 476 3.60 -32.18 17.93
CA THR A 476 2.68 -32.94 18.79
C THR A 476 1.66 -33.67 17.94
N TYR A 477 1.47 -34.97 18.18
CA TYR A 477 0.41 -35.76 17.56
C TYR A 477 -0.81 -35.80 18.51
N PHE A 478 -1.99 -35.50 17.98
CA PHE A 478 -3.25 -35.49 18.72
C PHE A 478 -4.06 -36.73 18.36
N PRO A 479 -4.11 -37.77 19.23
CA PRO A 479 -4.86 -38.99 18.94
C PRO A 479 -6.38 -38.77 18.81
N GLU A 480 -6.92 -37.68 19.36
CA GLU A 480 -8.34 -37.32 19.30
C GLU A 480 -8.80 -37.03 17.87
N THR A 481 -7.97 -36.32 17.10
CA THR A 481 -8.26 -35.97 15.70
C THR A 481 -7.39 -36.70 14.70
N GLN A 482 -6.37 -37.42 15.18
CA GLN A 482 -5.36 -38.11 14.37
C GLN A 482 -4.58 -37.16 13.45
N HIS A 483 -4.33 -35.94 13.93
CA HIS A 483 -3.56 -34.91 13.24
C HIS A 483 -2.37 -34.44 14.07
N THR A 484 -1.38 -33.85 13.41
CA THR A 484 -0.23 -33.25 14.08
C THR A 484 -0.32 -31.73 14.13
N LEU A 485 0.34 -31.15 15.11
CA LEU A 485 0.60 -29.72 15.17
C LEU A 485 2.10 -29.52 15.33
N SER A 486 2.70 -28.69 14.48
CA SER A 486 4.15 -28.44 14.52
C SER A 486 4.51 -27.01 14.16
N GLY A 487 5.77 -26.64 14.37
CA GLY A 487 6.34 -25.36 13.92
C GLY A 487 5.63 -24.14 14.49
N GLU A 488 5.41 -23.14 13.63
CA GLU A 488 4.82 -21.85 14.02
C GLU A 488 3.37 -21.98 14.50
N PHE A 489 2.56 -22.84 13.88
CA PHE A 489 1.19 -23.08 14.34
C PHE A 489 1.15 -23.71 15.72
N LYS A 490 2.08 -24.63 16.04
CA LYS A 490 2.22 -25.17 17.40
C LYS A 490 2.57 -24.09 18.41
N ARG A 491 3.60 -23.29 18.11
CA ARG A 491 4.03 -22.21 19.01
C ARG A 491 2.92 -21.19 19.25
N PHE A 492 2.22 -20.80 18.19
CA PHE A 492 1.10 -19.87 18.28
C PHE A 492 -0.05 -20.47 19.11
N TRP A 493 -0.44 -21.71 18.82
CA TRP A 493 -1.49 -22.41 19.56
C TRP A 493 -1.14 -22.53 21.06
N GLU A 494 0.07 -22.97 21.40
CA GLU A 494 0.50 -23.16 22.79
C GLU A 494 0.55 -21.84 23.58
N THR A 495 0.94 -20.75 22.92
CA THR A 495 1.17 -19.46 23.58
C THR A 495 -0.11 -18.63 23.73
N HIS A 496 -1.09 -18.79 22.83
CA HIS A 496 -2.19 -17.82 22.74
C HIS A 496 -3.60 -18.38 23.02
N GLY A 497 -3.73 -19.61 23.51
CA GLY A 497 -5.02 -20.09 24.01
C GLY A 497 -5.27 -21.59 23.92
N GLY A 498 -4.42 -22.27 23.15
CA GLY A 498 -4.37 -23.72 23.05
C GLY A 498 -5.73 -24.36 22.79
N LEU A 499 -5.95 -25.50 23.45
CA LEU A 499 -7.14 -26.33 23.27
C LEU A 499 -8.44 -25.59 23.59
N THR A 500 -8.41 -24.67 24.55
CA THR A 500 -9.61 -23.96 25.02
C THR A 500 -10.13 -22.99 23.95
N VAL A 501 -9.23 -22.32 23.23
CA VAL A 501 -9.57 -21.27 22.27
C VAL A 501 -9.66 -21.81 20.84
N PHE A 502 -8.68 -22.62 20.42
CA PHE A 502 -8.57 -23.05 19.02
C PHE A 502 -9.14 -24.44 18.77
N GLY A 503 -9.19 -25.30 19.80
CA GLY A 503 -9.54 -26.71 19.64
C GLY A 503 -8.37 -27.55 19.13
N TYR A 504 -8.65 -28.81 18.82
CA TYR A 504 -7.68 -29.72 18.22
C TYR A 504 -7.42 -29.37 16.74
N PRO A 505 -6.22 -29.63 16.19
CA PRO A 505 -6.01 -29.56 14.74
C PRO A 505 -6.86 -30.64 14.06
N ILE A 506 -7.51 -30.29 12.95
CA ILE A 506 -8.37 -31.19 12.15
C ILE A 506 -7.83 -31.39 10.72
N SER A 507 -6.65 -30.86 10.45
CA SER A 507 -5.89 -31.08 9.22
C SER A 507 -4.39 -31.08 9.55
N GLU A 508 -3.57 -31.63 8.66
CA GLU A 508 -2.17 -31.22 8.54
C GLU A 508 -2.09 -29.83 7.91
N PRO A 509 -0.95 -29.12 8.00
CA PRO A 509 -0.73 -27.90 7.23
C PRO A 509 -0.72 -28.18 5.72
N PHE A 510 -1.41 -27.35 4.94
CA PHE A 510 -1.39 -27.42 3.47
C PHE A 510 -1.56 -26.04 2.85
N VAL A 511 -1.35 -25.91 1.54
CA VAL A 511 -1.44 -24.61 0.86
C VAL A 511 -2.87 -24.37 0.35
N GLU A 512 -3.46 -23.23 0.71
CA GLU A 512 -4.68 -22.69 0.11
C GLU A 512 -4.39 -21.34 -0.54
N LEU A 513 -5.11 -21.01 -1.62
CA LEU A 513 -5.06 -19.67 -2.20
C LEU A 513 -5.89 -18.71 -1.34
N GLY A 514 -5.32 -17.56 -0.98
CA GLY A 514 -6.05 -16.43 -0.42
C GLY A 514 -6.79 -15.64 -1.50
N ASP A 515 -7.55 -14.64 -1.06
CA ASP A 515 -8.36 -13.77 -1.94
C ASP A 515 -7.50 -12.91 -2.89
N ASP A 516 -6.22 -12.75 -2.57
CA ASP A 516 -5.20 -12.07 -3.36
C ASP A 516 -4.52 -13.00 -4.39
N GLY A 517 -4.92 -14.28 -4.43
CA GLY A 517 -4.37 -15.30 -5.32
C GLY A 517 -3.03 -15.90 -4.86
N ASN A 518 -2.51 -15.50 -3.69
CA ASN A 518 -1.29 -16.06 -3.13
C ASN A 518 -1.55 -17.36 -2.37
N GLY A 519 -0.61 -18.30 -2.42
CA GLY A 519 -0.68 -19.55 -1.66
C GLY A 519 -0.20 -19.37 -0.23
N TYR A 520 -1.08 -19.60 0.74
CA TYR A 520 -0.75 -19.58 2.15
C TYR A 520 -0.74 -20.98 2.75
N THR A 521 0.26 -21.28 3.57
CA THR A 521 0.21 -22.50 4.39
C THR A 521 -0.84 -22.29 5.46
N VAL A 522 -1.85 -23.14 5.48
CA VAL A 522 -2.98 -23.06 6.40
C VAL A 522 -3.11 -24.35 7.18
N GLN A 523 -3.66 -24.27 8.38
CA GLN A 523 -4.04 -25.45 9.15
C GLN A 523 -5.39 -25.19 9.81
N TYR A 524 -6.26 -26.19 9.74
CA TYR A 524 -7.59 -26.12 10.32
C TYR A 524 -7.56 -26.69 11.72
N PHE A 525 -8.32 -26.05 12.60
CA PHE A 525 -8.62 -26.48 13.96
C PHE A 525 -10.13 -26.53 14.12
N GLU A 526 -10.62 -27.19 15.17
CA GLU A 526 -12.07 -27.33 15.38
C GLU A 526 -12.80 -25.98 15.40
N ARG A 527 -12.17 -24.91 15.92
CA ARG A 527 -12.81 -23.60 16.10
C ARG A 527 -12.29 -22.51 15.16
N HIS A 528 -11.08 -22.67 14.63
CA HIS A 528 -10.38 -21.64 13.87
C HIS A 528 -9.61 -22.22 12.69
N ARG A 529 -9.31 -21.38 11.71
CA ARG A 529 -8.37 -21.67 10.63
C ARG A 529 -7.18 -20.73 10.79
N PHE A 530 -6.00 -21.31 10.89
CA PHE A 530 -4.76 -20.57 10.91
C PHE A 530 -4.22 -20.44 9.51
N GLU A 531 -3.76 -19.25 9.18
CA GLU A 531 -3.05 -18.93 7.96
C GLU A 531 -1.65 -18.46 8.36
N LEU A 532 -0.63 -19.15 7.89
CA LEU A 532 0.75 -18.77 8.10
C LEU A 532 1.08 -17.71 7.05
N HIS A 533 1.45 -16.55 7.56
CA HIS A 533 2.09 -15.48 6.84
C HIS A 533 3.52 -15.42 7.38
N PRO A 534 4.44 -16.28 6.89
CA PRO A 534 5.83 -16.32 7.37
C PRO A 534 6.51 -14.96 7.30
N GLN A 535 5.99 -14.12 6.42
CA GLN A 535 6.39 -12.75 6.28
C GLN A 535 6.17 -11.99 7.61
N ASN A 536 4.99 -12.05 8.24
CA ASN A 536 4.74 -11.23 9.46
C ASN A 536 5.61 -11.72 10.63
N PRO A 537 5.99 -10.87 11.60
CA PRO A 537 6.67 -11.32 12.82
C PRO A 537 5.72 -12.11 13.73
N ALA A 538 6.22 -13.11 14.45
CA ALA A 538 5.44 -13.79 15.48
C ALA A 538 5.02 -12.81 16.59
N PRO A 539 3.77 -12.89 17.09
CA PRO A 539 2.77 -13.92 16.79
C PRO A 539 1.85 -13.62 15.60
N TYR A 540 2.00 -12.47 14.94
CA TYR A 540 1.18 -12.04 13.79
C TYR A 540 1.47 -12.83 12.50
N ASN A 541 2.53 -13.64 12.51
CA ASN A 541 2.84 -14.65 11.49
C ASN A 541 1.76 -15.71 11.36
N VAL A 542 0.95 -15.93 12.38
CA VAL A 542 -0.23 -16.80 12.31
C VAL A 542 -1.48 -15.94 12.40
N GLN A 543 -2.15 -15.76 11.26
CA GLN A 543 -3.41 -15.04 11.20
C GLN A 543 -4.59 -15.99 11.42
N ILE A 544 -5.63 -15.45 12.05
CA ILE A 544 -6.89 -16.16 12.29
C ILE A 544 -7.92 -15.61 11.30
N THR A 545 -8.43 -16.50 10.44
CA THR A 545 -9.44 -16.17 9.44
C THR A 545 -10.70 -15.56 10.08
N ARG A 546 -11.36 -14.61 9.39
CA ARG A 546 -12.67 -14.04 9.76
C ARG A 546 -13.81 -15.05 9.57
N LEU A 547 -13.73 -16.18 10.28
CA LEU A 547 -14.63 -17.32 10.13
C LEU A 547 -16.09 -16.97 10.42
N GLY A 548 -16.36 -16.06 11.36
CA GLY A 548 -17.74 -15.67 11.65
C GLY A 548 -18.40 -14.97 10.46
N ASP A 549 -17.68 -14.05 9.81
CA ASP A 549 -18.13 -13.39 8.58
C ASP A 549 -18.27 -14.40 7.42
N LEU A 550 -17.25 -15.23 7.21
CA LEU A 550 -17.22 -16.22 6.14
C LEU A 550 -18.35 -17.26 6.25
N ILE A 551 -18.60 -17.81 7.44
CA ILE A 551 -19.66 -18.80 7.64
C ILE A 551 -21.05 -18.17 7.44
N LEU A 552 -21.27 -16.95 7.94
CA LEU A 552 -22.52 -16.23 7.67
C LEU A 552 -22.71 -16.05 6.16
N LEU A 553 -21.68 -15.64 5.42
CA LEU A 553 -21.74 -15.47 3.97
C LEU A 553 -22.06 -16.79 3.24
N LEU A 554 -21.45 -17.91 3.65
CA LEU A 554 -21.74 -19.25 3.12
C LEU A 554 -23.17 -19.72 3.41
N GLN A 555 -23.83 -19.15 4.43
CA GLN A 555 -25.25 -19.35 4.73
C GLN A 555 -26.16 -18.34 4.02
N ASP A 556 -25.65 -17.58 3.03
CA ASP A 556 -26.34 -16.47 2.36
C ASP A 556 -26.80 -15.36 3.33
N ARG A 557 -26.11 -15.20 4.47
CA ARG A 557 -26.38 -14.17 5.48
C ARG A 557 -25.27 -13.12 5.44
N SER A 558 -25.58 -11.90 5.02
CA SER A 558 -24.65 -10.78 5.15
C SER A 558 -24.82 -10.10 6.51
N TRP A 559 -23.75 -9.93 7.29
CA TRP A 559 -23.87 -9.25 8.58
C TRP A 559 -24.19 -7.74 8.45
N PHE A 560 -23.96 -7.16 7.27
CA PHE A 560 -24.42 -5.81 6.95
C PHE A 560 -25.95 -5.69 6.95
N THR A 561 -26.68 -6.78 6.74
CA THR A 561 -28.15 -6.82 6.74
C THR A 561 -28.74 -7.37 8.03
N LEU A 562 -27.92 -7.83 8.97
CA LEU A 562 -28.39 -8.26 10.28
C LEU A 562 -28.91 -7.08 11.11
N PRO A 563 -29.89 -7.31 12.02
CA PRO A 563 -30.44 -6.25 12.85
C PRO A 563 -29.36 -5.55 13.69
N LYS A 564 -29.34 -4.21 13.60
CA LYS A 564 -28.45 -3.36 14.38
C LYS A 564 -29.05 -3.02 15.73
N GLY A 565 -28.19 -2.85 16.72
CA GLY A 565 -28.55 -2.39 18.06
C GLY A 565 -28.52 -0.87 18.18
N SER A 566 -28.98 -0.39 19.32
CA SER A 566 -28.69 0.97 19.80
C SER A 566 -27.91 0.89 21.10
N PRO A 567 -27.09 1.89 21.46
CA PRO A 567 -26.32 1.87 22.69
C PRO A 567 -27.19 1.55 23.92
N THR A 568 -26.91 0.44 24.57
CA THR A 568 -27.71 -0.07 25.69
C THR A 568 -26.94 0.01 27.01
N SER A 569 -27.59 0.49 28.07
CA SER A 569 -26.97 0.60 29.39
C SER A 569 -26.58 -0.77 29.93
N GLY A 570 -25.34 -0.91 30.42
CA GLY A 570 -24.79 -2.19 30.89
C GLY A 570 -24.18 -3.07 29.79
N CYS A 571 -24.17 -2.59 28.55
CA CYS A 571 -23.52 -3.25 27.42
C CYS A 571 -22.41 -2.38 26.83
N LYS A 572 -21.46 -2.99 26.14
CA LYS A 572 -20.48 -2.30 25.32
C LYS A 572 -21.03 -2.16 23.90
N PHE A 573 -21.05 -0.95 23.35
CA PHE A 573 -21.52 -0.69 21.99
C PHE A 573 -20.33 -0.55 21.04
N PHE A 574 -20.36 -1.27 19.92
CA PHE A 574 -19.25 -1.35 18.97
C PHE A 574 -19.50 -0.54 17.68
N PRO A 575 -18.44 -0.16 16.94
CA PRO A 575 -18.56 0.55 15.66
C PRO A 575 -19.38 -0.17 14.58
N THR A 576 -19.54 -1.49 14.70
CA THR A 576 -20.40 -2.33 13.84
C THR A 576 -21.90 -2.16 14.11
N GLU A 577 -22.25 -1.28 15.05
CA GLU A 577 -23.59 -0.98 15.54
C GLU A 577 -24.27 -2.15 16.28
N HIS A 578 -23.48 -2.92 17.06
CA HIS A 578 -24.00 -4.00 17.89
C HIS A 578 -23.56 -3.86 19.36
N ASN A 579 -24.39 -4.35 20.27
CA ASN A 579 -24.11 -4.42 21.68
C ASN A 579 -23.47 -5.75 22.06
N LEU A 580 -22.49 -5.71 22.97
CA LEU A 580 -21.99 -6.86 23.71
C LEU A 580 -22.42 -6.72 25.17
N CYS A 581 -23.32 -7.61 25.59
CA CYS A 581 -23.91 -7.62 26.93
C CYS A 581 -23.53 -8.92 27.65
N GLU A 582 -23.81 -9.00 28.95
CA GLU A 582 -23.74 -10.29 29.66
C GLU A 582 -24.72 -11.32 29.09
N PRO A 583 -24.35 -12.61 29.03
CA PRO A 583 -23.14 -13.24 29.57
C PRO A 583 -21.91 -13.20 28.63
N PHE A 584 -22.07 -12.73 27.39
CA PHE A 584 -21.01 -12.73 26.38
C PHE A 584 -19.90 -11.74 26.69
N LEU A 585 -20.22 -10.61 27.33
CA LEU A 585 -19.24 -9.61 27.74
C LEU A 585 -18.22 -10.19 28.74
N SER A 586 -18.68 -10.93 29.76
CA SER A 586 -17.77 -11.60 30.69
C SER A 586 -16.90 -12.67 30.02
N TYR A 587 -17.43 -13.39 29.03
CA TYR A 587 -16.66 -14.36 28.27
C TYR A 587 -15.59 -13.66 27.41
N TRP A 588 -15.97 -12.59 26.71
CA TRP A 588 -15.10 -11.78 25.86
C TRP A 588 -13.92 -11.22 26.64
N HIS A 589 -14.14 -10.72 27.87
CA HIS A 589 -13.05 -10.23 28.72
C HIS A 589 -12.15 -11.33 29.30
N ARG A 590 -12.63 -12.58 29.38
CA ARG A 590 -11.90 -13.68 30.03
C ARG A 590 -10.99 -14.41 29.06
N TYR A 591 -11.36 -14.52 27.80
CA TYR A 591 -10.71 -15.41 26.84
C TYR A 591 -10.12 -14.63 25.64
N GLY A 592 -9.19 -13.70 25.87
CA GLY A 592 -8.42 -13.01 24.82
C GLY A 592 -7.06 -13.65 24.52
N LEU A 593 -6.37 -13.17 23.48
CA LEU A 593 -4.96 -13.48 23.22
C LEU A 593 -4.07 -12.76 24.28
N GLU A 594 -2.87 -13.25 24.61
CA GLU A 594 -1.92 -12.50 25.47
C GLU A 594 -0.76 -12.03 24.60
N PHE A 595 -0.67 -10.73 24.36
CA PHE A 595 0.31 -10.16 23.44
C PHE A 595 1.25 -9.17 24.11
N ASP A 596 0.88 -8.59 25.27
CA ASP A 596 1.63 -7.52 25.93
C ASP A 596 2.32 -7.94 27.25
N GLY A 597 2.10 -9.18 27.70
CA GLY A 597 2.65 -9.72 28.95
C GLY A 597 2.07 -9.09 30.22
N GLN A 598 0.97 -8.33 30.13
CA GLN A 598 0.28 -7.73 31.27
C GLN A 598 -0.79 -8.66 31.85
N SER A 599 -1.10 -8.50 33.14
CA SER A 599 -2.13 -9.32 33.79
C SER A 599 -3.53 -8.82 33.41
N GLY A 600 -4.25 -9.60 32.62
CA GLY A 600 -5.60 -9.30 32.13
C GLY A 600 -5.64 -9.25 30.60
N LYS A 601 -6.84 -9.28 30.01
CA LYS A 601 -7.00 -9.19 28.56
C LYS A 601 -7.48 -7.81 28.17
N SER A 602 -6.64 -7.06 27.46
CA SER A 602 -6.98 -5.76 26.89
C SER A 602 -8.08 -5.89 25.84
N GLU A 603 -8.75 -4.78 25.56
CA GLU A 603 -9.74 -4.72 24.50
C GLU A 603 -9.16 -5.03 23.11
N ALA A 604 -7.92 -4.58 22.85
CA ALA A 604 -7.21 -4.89 21.62
C ALA A 604 -6.96 -6.40 21.47
N GLU A 605 -6.60 -7.10 22.55
CA GLU A 605 -6.38 -8.55 22.55
C GLU A 605 -7.66 -9.35 22.30
N ASN A 606 -8.79 -8.89 22.86
CA ASN A 606 -10.08 -9.53 22.62
C ASN A 606 -10.58 -9.28 21.19
N LEU A 607 -10.31 -8.09 20.62
CA LEU A 607 -10.59 -7.77 19.22
C LEU A 607 -9.70 -8.57 18.26
N ALA A 608 -8.44 -8.83 18.62
CA ALA A 608 -7.54 -9.64 17.80
C ALA A 608 -8.02 -11.10 17.70
N LEU A 609 -8.58 -11.65 18.77
CA LEU A 609 -9.10 -13.02 18.78
C LEU A 609 -10.47 -13.14 18.12
N PHE A 610 -11.43 -12.34 18.58
CA PHE A 610 -12.83 -12.51 18.23
C PHE A 610 -13.28 -11.56 17.11
N GLY A 611 -12.61 -10.41 16.97
CA GLY A 611 -13.09 -9.30 16.16
C GLY A 611 -14.25 -8.55 16.82
N ASN A 612 -14.84 -7.62 16.08
CA ASN A 612 -16.03 -6.91 16.52
C ASN A 612 -17.27 -7.84 16.51
N PRO A 613 -18.26 -7.65 17.40
CA PRO A 613 -19.55 -8.30 17.26
C PRO A 613 -20.23 -7.82 15.97
N ILE A 614 -20.71 -8.75 15.15
CA ILE A 614 -21.36 -8.47 13.86
C ILE A 614 -22.85 -8.83 13.86
N SER A 615 -23.39 -9.19 15.04
CA SER A 615 -24.82 -9.41 15.27
C SER A 615 -25.22 -9.07 16.70
N GLU A 616 -26.50 -8.80 16.92
CA GLU A 616 -27.12 -8.88 18.26
C GLU A 616 -27.31 -10.36 18.68
N PRO A 617 -27.39 -10.67 19.99
CA PRO A 617 -27.70 -12.00 20.47
C PRO A 617 -29.02 -12.55 19.89
N GLN A 618 -28.99 -13.76 19.35
CA GLN A 618 -30.12 -14.41 18.68
C GLN A 618 -30.15 -15.91 18.96
N VAL A 619 -31.33 -16.53 18.97
CA VAL A 619 -31.44 -17.98 19.14
C VAL A 619 -31.23 -18.67 17.80
N GLU A 620 -30.24 -19.57 17.72
CA GLU A 620 -29.93 -20.35 16.53
C GLU A 620 -29.87 -21.85 16.85
N GLU A 621 -30.19 -22.68 15.85
CA GLU A 621 -30.00 -24.12 15.89
C GLU A 621 -28.56 -24.44 15.47
N ILE A 622 -27.71 -24.85 16.42
CA ILE A 622 -26.29 -25.11 16.16
C ILE A 622 -25.99 -26.58 15.80
N ALA A 623 -26.95 -27.47 16.09
CA ALA A 623 -26.97 -28.87 15.70
C ALA A 623 -28.43 -29.32 15.68
N PRO A 624 -28.79 -30.40 14.96
CA PRO A 624 -30.18 -30.85 14.87
C PRO A 624 -30.85 -31.01 16.25
N GLY A 625 -31.85 -30.16 16.52
CA GLY A 625 -32.60 -30.10 17.77
C GLY A 625 -31.93 -29.34 18.92
N VAL A 626 -30.77 -28.71 18.72
CA VAL A 626 -30.00 -27.98 19.74
C VAL A 626 -30.06 -26.48 19.46
N PHE A 627 -30.88 -25.78 20.25
CA PHE A 627 -31.05 -24.33 20.15
C PHE A 627 -30.32 -23.64 21.29
N VAL A 628 -29.47 -22.67 20.96
CA VAL A 628 -28.74 -21.86 21.93
C VAL A 628 -28.82 -20.39 21.54
N THR A 629 -28.62 -19.49 22.51
CA THR A 629 -28.42 -18.07 22.16
C THR A 629 -27.00 -17.93 21.66
N VAL A 630 -26.83 -17.38 20.46
CA VAL A 630 -25.53 -17.12 19.85
C VAL A 630 -25.32 -15.63 19.64
N GLN A 631 -24.06 -15.22 19.60
CA GLN A 631 -23.66 -13.94 19.07
C GLN A 631 -22.46 -14.12 18.14
N TRP A 632 -22.58 -13.61 16.92
CA TRP A 632 -21.54 -13.65 15.90
C TRP A 632 -20.59 -12.46 16.06
N PHE A 633 -19.30 -12.76 15.88
CA PHE A 633 -18.19 -11.82 15.78
C PHE A 633 -17.48 -12.05 14.45
N GLU A 634 -16.59 -11.15 14.03
CA GLU A 634 -15.88 -11.30 12.76
C GLU A 634 -15.11 -12.61 12.64
N ARG A 635 -14.51 -13.10 13.74
CA ARG A 635 -13.66 -14.30 13.76
C ARG A 635 -14.23 -15.48 14.55
N ALA A 636 -15.32 -15.29 15.29
CA ALA A 636 -15.86 -16.31 16.20
C ALA A 636 -17.38 -16.26 16.33
N ARG A 637 -17.96 -17.34 16.88
CA ARG A 637 -19.35 -17.38 17.35
C ARG A 637 -19.35 -17.78 18.82
N PHE A 638 -19.97 -16.96 19.67
CA PHE A 638 -20.19 -17.30 21.07
C PHE A 638 -21.55 -17.96 21.21
N GLU A 639 -21.63 -18.99 22.04
CA GLU A 639 -22.81 -19.81 22.26
C GLU A 639 -23.09 -19.90 23.75
N PHE A 640 -24.27 -19.45 24.18
CA PHE A 640 -24.71 -19.57 25.57
C PHE A 640 -25.58 -20.82 25.73
N HIS A 641 -25.03 -21.81 26.45
CA HIS A 641 -25.60 -23.13 26.63
C HIS A 641 -26.49 -23.20 27.89
N ALA A 642 -27.36 -24.21 27.94
CA ALA A 642 -28.34 -24.38 29.02
C ALA A 642 -27.70 -24.65 30.41
N ASP A 643 -26.43 -25.01 30.45
CA ASP A 643 -25.64 -25.17 31.67
C ASP A 643 -25.11 -23.82 32.22
N GLY A 644 -25.47 -22.71 31.58
CA GLY A 644 -25.08 -21.37 31.96
C GLY A 644 -23.66 -20.98 31.53
N GLN A 645 -23.04 -21.77 30.64
CA GLN A 645 -21.70 -21.49 30.14
C GLN A 645 -21.75 -20.89 28.73
N VAL A 646 -20.88 -19.91 28.49
CA VAL A 646 -20.56 -19.45 27.14
C VAL A 646 -19.43 -20.32 26.58
N ARG A 647 -19.57 -20.78 25.35
CA ARG A 647 -18.59 -21.59 24.61
C ARG A 647 -18.34 -21.01 23.23
N LEU A 648 -17.18 -21.30 22.65
CA LEU A 648 -16.88 -20.98 21.26
C LEU A 648 -17.44 -22.06 20.33
N GLY A 649 -18.14 -21.63 19.29
CA GLY A 649 -18.61 -22.50 18.22
C GLY A 649 -17.46 -23.15 17.45
N LEU A 650 -17.74 -24.29 16.83
CA LEU A 650 -16.78 -25.09 16.08
C LEU A 650 -16.70 -24.64 14.62
N LEU A 651 -16.47 -23.35 14.39
CA LEU A 651 -16.56 -22.75 13.04
C LEU A 651 -15.54 -23.32 12.05
N GLY A 652 -14.42 -23.88 12.53
CA GLY A 652 -13.46 -24.57 11.67
C GLY A 652 -14.01 -25.90 11.14
N ASN A 653 -14.73 -26.67 11.97
CA ASN A 653 -15.46 -27.85 11.52
C ASN A 653 -16.58 -27.47 10.54
N GLU A 654 -17.37 -26.43 10.86
CA GLU A 654 -18.45 -25.96 9.99
C GLU A 654 -17.92 -25.51 8.61
N LEU A 655 -16.75 -24.87 8.56
CA LEU A 655 -16.13 -24.48 7.28
C LEU A 655 -15.72 -25.69 6.44
N VAL A 656 -15.12 -26.71 7.06
CA VAL A 656 -14.74 -27.96 6.37
C VAL A 656 -15.98 -28.69 5.83
N GLU A 657 -17.07 -28.70 6.60
CA GLU A 657 -18.36 -29.28 6.18
C GLU A 657 -19.00 -28.47 5.04
N ALA A 658 -19.03 -27.14 5.14
CA ALA A 658 -19.58 -26.27 4.10
C ALA A 658 -18.82 -26.37 2.78
N ARG A 659 -17.51 -26.65 2.83
CA ARG A 659 -16.69 -26.93 1.64
C ARG A 659 -16.86 -28.35 1.08
N GLY A 660 -17.65 -29.20 1.74
CA GLY A 660 -17.87 -30.59 1.33
C GLY A 660 -16.65 -31.49 1.55
N TRP A 661 -15.72 -31.09 2.41
CA TRP A 661 -14.44 -31.79 2.60
C TRP A 661 -14.49 -32.92 3.62
N ARG A 662 -15.56 -33.01 4.42
CA ARG A 662 -15.89 -34.20 5.24
C ARG A 662 -17.10 -34.91 4.64
N GLY A 663 -16.96 -36.22 4.42
CA GLY A 663 -18.10 -37.08 4.06
C GLY A 663 -18.99 -37.39 5.27
N GLU A 664 -20.25 -37.78 5.03
CA GLU A 664 -21.32 -38.05 6.02
C GLU A 664 -21.02 -39.12 7.12
N GLN A 665 -19.78 -39.63 7.24
CA GLN A 665 -19.45 -40.76 8.13
C GLN A 665 -18.37 -40.49 9.20
N SER A 666 -17.96 -39.25 9.45
CA SER A 666 -16.94 -38.96 10.48
C SER A 666 -17.48 -38.07 11.61
N LEU A 667 -18.21 -38.67 12.56
CA LEU A 667 -18.42 -38.12 13.91
C LEU A 667 -18.05 -39.18 14.95
N PRO A 668 -17.35 -38.78 16.01
CA PRO A 668 -17.87 -38.98 17.35
C PRO A 668 -18.57 -37.73 17.90
#